data_AF-H8ESD8-F1
#
_entry.id   AF-H8ESD8-F1
#
_cell.length_a   1.000
_cell.length_b   1.000
_cell.length_c   1.000
_cell.angle_alpha   90.00
_cell.angle_beta   90.00
_cell.angle_gamma   90.00
#
_symmetry.space_group_name_H-M   'P 1'
#
loop_
_entity.id
_entity.type
_entity.pdbx_description
1 polymer ?
#
loop_
_entity_poly.entity_id
_entity_poly.type
_entity_poly.pdbx_seq_one_letter_code
_entity_poly.pdbx_strand_id
1 'polypeptide(L)'
;MGEIYSPSQSKGFNQPYGYPMNCNLSRVFMEMTEEDRKCLEERKYWCFLLSSITTFCASMILVVIWRVVTHLCCQRREKEFVEPIPAPEAVQINMNGSKHAPSETDPFLKQQEEKHLGWMTEAKDWAGELISGQSLTGRFLVLLVFILSIGSLIIYFYDASFQNFQVETCIPWQDSPSQQIDLGFNIFFLVYFFIRFIAASDKVWFLLEMYSWIDFFTIPPSFVAIYLQRNWLGFRFLRALRLMTVPDILQYLNILKTSSSIRLTQLVTIFVAVCLTGAGLVHLLENSGDFFKGFINPHRITYADSVYFVLVTMSTVGYGDIYCTTLCGRLFMIFFILFGLAMFASYVPEIADLIGNRQKYGGEYKGEHGKKHIVVCGHITYDSVSHFLQDFLHEDRDDVDVEVVFLHRVVPDLELEGLFKRHFTKVEFFTGTVMDSLDLSRVKIGDADACLVLANKYSTNPDAEDAANIMRVISIKNYSSDIRVIVQLMQYHNKAYLLNIPSWDWKRGDDVICLAELKLGFIAQSCLAPGFSTMMANLFAMRSFKTSQTTPDWLNLYLCGAGMEMYTDTLSHSFVGMTFPEAVDLLFNRLGLLLLAIELKDEENKECNIAINPGPHIVIQPQTQGFFIAQSADEVKRAFFWCKQCHDDIKDVSLIKKCKCKNLALFRRNTKHSTAAREKNAKISDYSDFDALFYQNDARATDVLQQFQPQAPAGPMGHLGQQVQLRMINQQRPSSGGRRNSMSIPPDGRGVDFSKDFEQQFQDMKYDSTGMFHWCPSRNLEDCVLERHQAAMTVLNGHVVVCLFADQDSPLIGLRNFIMPLRSSNFHYHELKHVVIVGDLEYLRKEWKTLYNLPKISILNGSPLSRADLRAVNINLCDMCVIISARVPNTEDTTLADKEAILASLNIKAMQFDDTLGFFPMRHQTGDRSPLGSPISMQKKGAKFGTNVPMITELVNDSNVQFLDQDDDDDPDTELYLTQPFACGTAFAISVLDSLMSTTYFNDSALTLIRTLVTGGATPELELILAEGAGLRGGYSTPETLSNRDRCRIAQISLQDNPYDGVVHNTTYGAMFTIALRRYGQLCIGLYRLHDQDNPDSMKRYVITNPPAELRIKNTDYVYVLEQFDPGLEYEPGKRHF
;
A
#
# COMPACT_ATOMS: atom_id res chain seq x y z
N MET A 1 -53.85 -33.26 2.33
CA MET A 1 -53.82 -33.77 0.95
C MET A 1 -52.37 -33.73 0.55
N GLY A 2 -51.64 -34.85 0.61
CA GLY A 2 -51.38 -35.74 -0.54
C GLY A 2 -50.07 -35.27 -1.21
N GLU A 3 -49.08 -36.04 -1.63
CA GLU A 3 -48.84 -37.48 -1.89
C GLU A 3 -47.30 -37.62 -1.92
N ILE A 4 -46.63 -38.55 -1.22
CA ILE A 4 -46.22 -39.92 -1.60
C ILE A 4 -46.03 -40.18 -3.11
N TYR A 5 -44.84 -40.70 -3.45
CA TYR A 5 -44.43 -41.59 -4.58
C TYR A 5 -43.34 -41.05 -5.53
N SER A 6 -42.09 -41.49 -5.27
CA SER A 6 -41.31 -42.54 -5.99
C SER A 6 -41.33 -42.60 -7.55
N PRO A 7 -40.61 -43.54 -8.21
CA PRO A 7 -39.28 -43.35 -8.83
C PRO A 7 -39.19 -43.85 -10.31
N SER A 8 -38.04 -43.73 -10.98
CA SER A 8 -37.69 -44.58 -12.14
C SER A 8 -36.18 -44.58 -12.40
N GLN A 9 -35.43 -45.55 -11.88
CA GLN A 9 -34.95 -46.77 -12.57
C GLN A 9 -34.03 -46.54 -13.79
N SER A 10 -32.76 -46.93 -13.65
CA SER A 10 -32.18 -47.92 -14.57
C SER A 10 -31.07 -48.78 -13.94
N LYS A 11 -31.42 -50.08 -13.80
CA LYS A 11 -30.60 -51.30 -13.92
C LYS A 11 -29.43 -51.56 -12.94
N GLY A 12 -29.79 -52.06 -11.75
CA GLY A 12 -28.98 -53.02 -11.01
C GLY A 12 -29.56 -54.43 -11.16
N PHE A 13 -28.78 -55.40 -11.62
CA PHE A 13 -29.13 -56.81 -11.63
C PHE A 13 -28.45 -57.51 -10.45
N ASN A 14 -29.26 -58.14 -9.59
CA ASN A 14 -28.85 -59.11 -8.59
C ASN A 14 -28.36 -60.40 -9.25
N GLN A 15 -27.20 -60.90 -8.85
CA GLN A 15 -27.00 -62.31 -8.51
C GLN A 15 -25.80 -62.47 -7.55
N PRO A 16 -25.86 -63.43 -6.62
CA PRO A 16 -24.89 -63.60 -5.55
C PRO A 16 -23.71 -64.41 -6.10
N TYR A 17 -22.70 -63.72 -6.61
CA TYR A 17 -21.42 -64.37 -6.86
C TYR A 17 -20.60 -64.31 -5.59
N GLY A 18 -20.66 -65.40 -4.83
CA GLY A 18 -19.55 -65.81 -4.01
C GLY A 18 -18.30 -65.83 -4.91
N TYR A 19 -17.37 -64.93 -4.61
CA TYR A 19 -15.98 -65.05 -5.02
C TYR A 19 -15.16 -65.37 -3.77
N PRO A 20 -14.11 -66.18 -3.94
CA PRO A 20 -13.85 -67.30 -3.06
C PRO A 20 -13.05 -66.89 -1.82
N MET A 21 -13.55 -67.31 -0.65
CA MET A 21 -12.69 -67.76 0.45
C MET A 21 -11.89 -68.98 -0.05
N ASN A 22 -10.85 -68.74 -0.84
CA ASN A 22 -9.70 -69.61 -1.09
C ASN A 22 -8.79 -68.97 -2.16
N CYS A 23 -7.99 -68.01 -1.72
CA CYS A 23 -6.57 -68.01 -2.03
C CYS A 23 -5.87 -67.78 -0.68
N ASN A 24 -5.75 -68.78 0.19
CA ASN A 24 -4.64 -69.73 0.11
C ASN A 24 -3.78 -69.63 -1.17
N LEU A 25 -3.31 -68.42 -1.50
CA LEU A 25 -1.94 -68.32 -1.96
C LEU A 25 -1.14 -68.49 -0.68
N SER A 26 -1.00 -69.74 -0.25
CA SER A 26 0.24 -70.15 0.38
C SER A 26 1.29 -69.56 -0.56
N ARG A 27 1.91 -68.42 -0.19
CA ARG A 27 3.16 -68.02 -0.83
C ARG A 27 3.95 -69.32 -0.77
N VAL A 28 4.21 -69.91 -1.94
CA VAL A 28 4.86 -71.21 -2.02
C VAL A 28 6.25 -70.95 -1.49
N PHE A 29 6.39 -71.04 -0.16
CA PHE A 29 7.67 -71.14 0.49
C PHE A 29 8.23 -72.44 -0.06
N MET A 30 9.20 -72.31 -0.96
CA MET A 30 9.91 -73.45 -1.51
C MET A 30 10.36 -74.30 -0.31
N GLU A 31 10.05 -75.60 -0.33
CA GLU A 31 10.52 -76.51 0.71
C GLU A 31 12.04 -76.38 0.79
N MET A 32 12.50 -76.12 2.01
CA MET A 32 13.90 -75.87 2.34
C MET A 32 14.76 -77.03 1.83
N THR A 33 15.89 -76.73 1.18
CA THR A 33 16.81 -77.78 0.73
C THR A 33 17.28 -78.60 1.93
N GLU A 34 17.55 -79.89 1.74
CA GLU A 34 17.95 -80.79 2.84
C GLU A 34 19.28 -80.36 3.50
N GLU A 35 20.10 -79.61 2.76
CA GLU A 35 21.35 -78.98 3.21
C GLU A 35 21.10 -77.76 4.10
N ASP A 36 20.16 -76.88 3.72
CA ASP A 36 19.73 -75.75 4.57
C ASP A 36 19.10 -76.25 5.88
N ARG A 37 18.31 -77.33 5.82
CA ARG A 37 17.69 -77.96 7.00
C ARG A 37 18.73 -78.45 8.01
N LYS A 38 19.76 -79.15 7.55
CA LYS A 38 20.86 -79.64 8.40
C LYS A 38 21.66 -78.52 9.04
N CYS A 39 21.83 -77.39 8.34
CA CYS A 39 22.56 -76.26 8.92
C CYS A 39 21.78 -75.54 10.03
N LEU A 40 20.45 -75.57 9.96
CA LEU A 40 19.53 -74.90 10.88
C LEU A 40 19.06 -75.77 12.06
N GLU A 41 19.45 -77.05 12.13
CA GLU A 41 19.16 -77.94 13.28
C GLU A 41 19.80 -77.43 14.59
N GLU A 42 20.92 -76.69 14.50
CA GLU A 42 21.55 -75.98 15.63
C GLU A 42 21.75 -74.49 15.29
N ARG A 43 20.83 -73.64 15.78
CA ARG A 43 20.91 -72.16 15.61
C ARG A 43 22.02 -71.58 16.48
N LYS A 44 22.87 -70.71 15.91
CA LYS A 44 24.03 -70.11 16.60
C LYS A 44 23.88 -68.60 16.86
N TYR A 45 22.65 -68.06 16.89
CA TYR A 45 22.38 -66.65 17.22
C TYR A 45 23.08 -66.17 18.51
N TRP A 46 23.18 -67.02 19.53
CA TRP A 46 23.87 -66.69 20.78
C TRP A 46 25.34 -66.33 20.58
N CYS A 47 26.05 -66.94 19.62
CA CYS A 47 27.44 -66.61 19.34
C CYS A 47 27.60 -65.18 18.79
N PHE A 48 26.66 -64.74 17.95
CA PHE A 48 26.66 -63.39 17.39
C PHE A 48 26.24 -62.33 18.42
N LEU A 49 25.29 -62.66 19.30
CA LEU A 49 24.90 -61.77 20.39
C LEU A 49 26.01 -61.65 21.44
N LEU A 50 26.62 -62.78 21.81
CA LEU A 50 27.70 -62.83 22.78
C LEU A 50 28.94 -62.07 22.27
N SER A 51 29.24 -62.08 20.96
CA SER A 51 30.35 -61.28 20.43
C SER A 51 30.14 -59.77 20.60
N SER A 52 28.91 -59.28 20.45
CA SER A 52 28.57 -57.87 20.66
C SER A 52 28.65 -57.51 22.16
N ILE A 53 28.10 -58.36 23.04
CA ILE A 53 28.13 -58.12 24.50
C ILE A 53 29.55 -58.21 25.07
N THR A 54 30.34 -59.18 24.63
CA THR A 54 31.73 -59.35 25.09
C THR A 54 32.63 -58.22 24.61
N THR A 55 32.48 -57.74 23.38
CA THR A 55 33.24 -56.57 22.88
C THR A 55 32.86 -55.28 23.62
N PHE A 56 31.58 -55.06 23.92
CA PHE A 56 31.14 -53.95 24.77
C PHE A 56 31.72 -54.06 26.20
N CYS A 57 31.58 -55.20 26.86
CA CYS A 57 32.09 -55.38 28.22
C CYS A 57 33.62 -55.26 28.28
N ALA A 58 34.33 -55.83 27.30
CA ALA A 58 35.78 -55.73 27.22
C ALA A 58 36.24 -54.28 27.00
N SER A 59 35.59 -53.53 26.10
CA SER A 59 35.92 -52.12 25.87
C SER A 59 35.63 -51.25 27.09
N MET A 60 34.52 -51.47 27.79
CA MET A 60 34.20 -50.80 29.06
C MET A 60 35.21 -51.10 30.16
N ILE A 61 35.59 -52.37 30.33
CA ILE A 61 36.59 -52.78 31.32
C ILE A 61 37.95 -52.13 31.00
N LEU A 62 38.38 -52.13 29.73
CA LEU A 62 39.64 -51.50 29.32
C LEU A 62 39.68 -50.00 29.61
N VAL A 63 38.58 -49.28 29.33
CA VAL A 63 38.49 -47.83 29.62
C VAL A 63 38.48 -47.56 31.12
N VAL A 64 37.77 -48.36 31.92
CA VAL A 64 37.73 -48.22 33.38
C VAL A 64 39.10 -48.54 33.99
N ILE A 65 39.76 -49.62 33.56
CA ILE A 65 41.12 -49.96 33.99
C ILE A 65 42.09 -48.83 33.63
N TRP A 66 42.04 -48.32 32.39
CA TRP A 66 42.86 -47.18 31.98
C TRP A 66 42.63 -45.96 32.85
N ARG A 67 41.37 -45.64 33.17
CA ARG A 67 41.00 -44.51 34.06
C ARG A 67 41.50 -44.71 35.50
N VAL A 68 41.44 -45.92 36.02
CA VAL A 68 41.95 -46.26 37.36
C VAL A 68 43.48 -46.18 37.38
N VAL A 69 44.16 -46.67 36.34
CA VAL A 69 45.63 -46.62 36.22
C VAL A 69 46.12 -45.17 36.08
N THR A 70 45.48 -44.34 35.25
CA THR A 70 45.86 -42.92 35.11
C THR A 70 45.60 -42.14 36.40
N HIS A 71 44.50 -42.42 37.10
CA HIS A 71 44.20 -41.82 38.40
C HIS A 71 45.22 -42.21 39.49
N LEU A 72 45.63 -43.50 39.55
CA LEU A 72 46.66 -43.98 40.48
C LEU A 72 48.06 -43.44 40.14
N CYS A 73 48.39 -43.27 38.86
CA CYS A 73 49.67 -42.70 38.42
C CYS A 73 49.74 -41.17 38.60
N CYS A 74 48.64 -40.43 38.44
CA CYS A 74 48.60 -38.98 38.69
C CYS A 74 48.61 -38.63 40.19
N GLN A 75 47.93 -39.42 41.04
CA GLN A 75 48.03 -39.28 42.51
C GLN A 75 49.45 -39.50 43.05
N ARG A 76 50.31 -40.20 42.31
CA ARG A 76 51.71 -40.44 42.70
C ARG A 76 52.62 -39.27 42.33
N ARG A 77 52.22 -38.41 41.38
CA ARG A 77 53.01 -37.28 40.87
C ARG A 77 52.76 -35.97 41.63
N GLU A 78 51.59 -35.80 42.26
CA GLU A 78 51.26 -34.62 43.10
C GLU A 78 51.84 -34.66 44.52
N LYS A 79 52.45 -35.77 44.96
CA LYS A 79 53.01 -35.90 46.33
C LYS A 79 54.42 -35.33 46.53
N GLU A 80 55.11 -34.87 45.48
CA GLU A 80 56.52 -34.43 45.61
C GLU A 80 56.76 -32.91 45.58
N PHE A 81 55.79 -32.05 45.29
CA PHE A 81 55.99 -30.60 45.41
C PHE A 81 54.70 -29.88 45.81
N VAL A 82 54.60 -29.52 47.10
CA VAL A 82 53.65 -28.52 47.61
C VAL A 82 54.39 -27.60 48.58
N GLU A 83 54.55 -26.33 48.21
CA GLU A 83 54.54 -25.22 49.17
C GLU A 83 53.44 -24.22 48.76
N PRO A 84 52.75 -23.56 49.71
CA PRO A 84 51.45 -22.94 49.48
C PRO A 84 51.50 -21.41 49.45
N ILE A 85 50.71 -20.75 48.59
CA ILE A 85 50.40 -19.32 48.70
C ILE A 85 48.89 -19.11 48.39
N PRO A 86 48.17 -18.22 49.10
CA PRO A 86 46.73 -18.33 49.34
C PRO A 86 45.84 -17.64 48.31
N ALA A 87 44.56 -18.01 48.36
CA ALA A 87 43.48 -17.52 47.51
C ALA A 87 43.23 -16.00 47.63
N PRO A 88 42.79 -15.34 46.54
CA PRO A 88 41.98 -14.14 46.65
C PRO A 88 40.57 -14.31 46.07
N GLU A 89 39.69 -13.53 46.66
CA GLU A 89 38.24 -13.50 46.53
C GLU A 89 37.73 -12.88 45.21
N ALA A 90 36.42 -13.03 45.04
CA ALA A 90 35.62 -12.72 43.86
C ALA A 90 35.62 -11.26 43.40
N VAL A 91 35.47 -11.06 42.08
CA VAL A 91 34.93 -9.83 41.49
C VAL A 91 33.95 -10.20 40.37
N GLN A 92 32.70 -9.73 40.51
CA GLN A 92 31.66 -9.70 39.46
C GLN A 92 31.95 -8.54 38.47
N ILE A 93 31.48 -8.63 37.21
CA ILE A 93 30.75 -7.57 36.45
C ILE A 93 30.39 -8.04 35.01
N ASN A 94 29.28 -7.48 34.52
CA ASN A 94 28.47 -7.72 33.32
C ASN A 94 29.07 -7.42 31.92
N MET A 95 28.35 -7.98 30.92
CA MET A 95 28.25 -7.72 29.45
C MET A 95 28.89 -6.46 28.82
N ASN A 96 29.66 -6.67 27.73
CA ASN A 96 29.29 -6.30 26.33
C ASN A 96 30.45 -6.63 25.36
N GLY A 97 30.12 -6.99 24.11
CA GLY A 97 31.10 -7.36 23.09
C GLY A 97 31.69 -6.17 22.32
N SER A 98 32.96 -6.28 21.93
CA SER A 98 33.49 -5.90 20.61
C SER A 98 34.99 -6.21 20.54
N LYS A 99 35.42 -6.74 19.38
CA LYS A 99 36.79 -7.17 19.06
C LYS A 99 37.76 -5.99 19.03
N HIS A 100 38.92 -6.11 19.69
CA HIS A 100 40.26 -5.92 19.09
C HIS A 100 41.37 -6.30 20.09
N ALA A 101 42.31 -7.10 19.58
CA ALA A 101 43.65 -7.48 20.06
C ALA A 101 44.08 -7.15 21.51
N PRO A 102 44.47 -8.15 22.33
CA PRO A 102 45.31 -7.90 23.49
C PRO A 102 46.78 -7.83 23.07
N SER A 103 47.36 -6.69 23.41
CA SER A 103 48.78 -6.41 23.60
C SER A 103 49.44 -7.37 24.58
N GLU A 104 50.70 -7.70 24.27
CA GLU A 104 51.82 -8.04 25.15
C GLU A 104 51.50 -8.31 26.63
N THR A 105 51.47 -9.60 26.98
CA THR A 105 51.74 -10.09 28.33
C THR A 105 52.72 -11.26 28.24
N ASP A 106 53.93 -10.99 28.72
CA ASP A 106 55.03 -11.85 29.17
C ASP A 106 55.50 -13.04 28.28
N PRO A 107 56.64 -12.88 27.56
CA PRO A 107 57.30 -13.97 26.83
C PRO A 107 57.85 -15.11 27.71
N PHE A 108 57.77 -14.98 29.04
CA PHE A 108 58.40 -15.93 29.98
C PHE A 108 57.43 -17.02 30.49
N LEU A 109 56.11 -16.82 30.39
CA LEU A 109 55.10 -17.81 30.81
C LEU A 109 54.66 -18.76 29.69
N LYS A 110 54.84 -18.40 28.41
CA LYS A 110 54.57 -19.30 27.28
C LYS A 110 55.62 -20.40 27.08
N GLN A 111 56.85 -20.21 27.55
CA GLN A 111 57.94 -21.16 27.30
C GLN A 111 57.96 -22.35 28.27
N GLN A 112 57.15 -22.32 29.34
CA GLN A 112 57.11 -23.37 30.36
C GLN A 112 55.88 -24.30 30.25
N GLU A 113 54.83 -23.91 29.53
CA GLU A 113 53.68 -24.79 29.20
C GLU A 113 53.84 -25.56 27.87
N GLU A 114 54.77 -25.17 26.98
CA GLU A 114 54.97 -25.83 25.68
C GLU A 114 55.76 -27.16 25.72
N LYS A 115 56.19 -27.66 26.90
CA LYS A 115 57.07 -28.85 26.99
C LYS A 115 56.44 -30.17 27.46
N HIS A 116 55.12 -30.26 27.60
CA HIS A 116 54.45 -31.55 27.78
C HIS A 116 53.06 -31.60 27.11
N LEU A 117 52.95 -31.15 25.87
CA LEU A 117 51.81 -31.54 25.01
C LEU A 117 52.03 -33.01 24.59
N GLY A 118 51.23 -33.93 25.14
CA GLY A 118 51.37 -35.36 24.86
C GLY A 118 50.86 -35.71 23.46
N TRP A 119 51.42 -36.75 22.83
CA TRP A 119 50.87 -37.35 21.60
C TRP A 119 49.33 -37.49 21.65
N MET A 120 48.80 -37.88 22.81
CA MET A 120 47.37 -38.12 23.00
C MET A 120 46.50 -36.86 22.89
N THR A 121 47.03 -35.67 23.22
CA THR A 121 46.29 -34.41 23.03
C THR A 121 46.30 -34.00 21.55
N GLU A 122 47.45 -34.13 20.87
CA GLU A 122 47.55 -33.84 19.44
C GLU A 122 46.66 -34.78 18.60
N ALA A 123 46.68 -36.09 18.90
CA ALA A 123 45.83 -37.07 18.23
C ALA A 123 44.32 -36.82 18.47
N LYS A 124 43.95 -36.32 19.65
CA LYS A 124 42.57 -35.95 19.98
C LYS A 124 42.12 -34.74 19.19
N ASP A 125 42.96 -33.72 19.09
CA ASP A 125 42.64 -32.49 18.35
C ASP A 125 42.56 -32.76 16.85
N TRP A 126 43.49 -33.54 16.30
CA TRP A 126 43.43 -34.02 14.91
C TRP A 126 42.14 -34.81 14.61
N ALA A 127 41.78 -35.76 15.48
CA ALA A 127 40.55 -36.53 15.30
C ALA A 127 39.29 -35.66 15.46
N GLY A 128 39.30 -34.67 16.36
CA GLY A 128 38.23 -33.70 16.54
C GLY A 128 38.02 -32.80 15.32
N GLU A 129 39.10 -32.32 14.69
CA GLU A 129 39.05 -31.54 13.45
C GLU A 129 38.47 -32.37 12.29
N LEU A 130 38.76 -33.67 12.26
CA LEU A 130 38.28 -34.59 11.22
C LEU A 130 36.78 -34.89 11.35
N ILE A 131 36.26 -35.01 12.58
CA ILE A 131 34.83 -35.31 12.83
C ILE A 131 33.96 -34.06 12.69
N SER A 132 34.46 -32.91 13.12
CA SER A 132 33.71 -31.64 13.07
C SER A 132 33.50 -31.11 11.64
N GLY A 133 34.12 -31.71 10.62
CA GLY A 133 33.97 -31.31 9.22
C GLY A 133 34.53 -29.91 8.93
N GLN A 134 35.37 -29.37 9.81
CA GLN A 134 36.01 -28.06 9.64
C GLN A 134 37.11 -28.11 8.56
N SER A 135 37.87 -29.20 8.53
CA SER A 135 38.87 -29.48 7.50
C SER A 135 38.24 -30.04 6.22
N LEU A 136 38.88 -29.83 5.06
CA LEU A 136 38.46 -30.44 3.80
C LEU A 136 38.45 -31.97 3.88
N THR A 137 39.47 -32.55 4.53
CA THR A 137 39.58 -34.00 4.79
C THR A 137 38.45 -34.51 5.67
N GLY A 138 38.06 -33.74 6.70
CA GLY A 138 36.91 -34.04 7.55
C GLY A 138 35.60 -34.03 6.79
N ARG A 139 35.37 -33.05 5.90
CA ARG A 139 34.17 -33.02 5.03
C ARG A 139 34.08 -34.22 4.12
N PHE A 140 35.19 -34.64 3.51
CA PHE A 140 35.24 -35.87 2.72
C PHE A 140 34.94 -37.11 3.56
N LEU A 141 35.49 -37.20 4.78
CA LEU A 141 35.21 -38.31 5.69
C LEU A 141 33.72 -38.37 6.05
N VAL A 142 33.11 -37.24 6.42
CA VAL A 142 31.69 -37.15 6.79
C VAL A 142 30.78 -37.52 5.61
N LEU A 143 31.07 -37.05 4.41
CA LEU A 143 30.34 -37.41 3.19
C LEU A 143 30.47 -38.90 2.87
N LEU A 144 31.68 -39.47 3.03
CA LEU A 144 31.92 -40.88 2.83
C LEU A 144 31.16 -41.74 3.85
N VAL A 145 31.14 -41.35 5.13
CA VAL A 145 30.35 -41.99 6.18
C VAL A 145 28.86 -41.99 5.84
N PHE A 146 28.34 -40.89 5.31
CA PHE A 146 26.94 -40.78 4.88
C PHE A 146 26.60 -41.76 3.74
N ILE A 147 27.38 -41.76 2.66
CA ILE A 147 27.15 -42.65 1.50
C ILE A 147 27.24 -44.11 1.92
N LEU A 148 28.26 -44.48 2.70
CA LEU A 148 28.45 -45.85 3.15
C LEU A 148 27.37 -46.29 4.14
N SER A 149 26.81 -45.36 4.95
CA SER A 149 25.70 -45.67 5.86
C SER A 149 24.42 -45.99 5.10
N ILE A 150 24.10 -45.22 4.05
CA ILE A 150 22.99 -45.51 3.14
C ILE A 150 23.24 -46.84 2.41
N GLY A 151 24.44 -47.04 1.87
CA GLY A 151 24.82 -48.29 1.21
C GLY A 151 24.68 -49.52 2.12
N SER A 152 25.11 -49.41 3.38
CA SER A 152 25.00 -50.47 4.38
C SER A 152 23.55 -50.78 4.78
N LEU A 153 22.66 -49.77 4.75
CA LEU A 153 21.23 -49.95 4.93
C LEU A 153 20.56 -50.59 3.71
N ILE A 154 20.96 -50.21 2.49
CA ILE A 154 20.47 -50.82 1.25
C ILE A 154 20.84 -52.31 1.20
N ILE A 155 22.05 -52.69 1.63
CA ILE A 155 22.45 -54.10 1.74
C ILE A 155 21.54 -54.84 2.72
N TYR A 156 21.19 -54.23 3.86
CA TYR A 156 20.23 -54.83 4.78
C TYR A 156 18.86 -55.04 4.13
N PHE A 157 18.33 -54.05 3.40
CA PHE A 157 17.06 -54.21 2.67
C PHE A 157 17.14 -55.28 1.59
N TYR A 158 18.25 -55.33 0.85
CA TYR A 158 18.50 -56.36 -0.15
C TYR A 158 18.46 -57.75 0.48
N ASP A 159 19.27 -57.99 1.53
CA ASP A 159 19.32 -59.27 2.26
C ASP A 159 17.96 -59.61 2.90
N ALA A 160 17.23 -58.64 3.46
CA ALA A 160 15.93 -58.85 4.11
C ALA A 160 14.75 -59.00 3.13
N SER A 161 14.92 -58.63 1.86
CA SER A 161 13.87 -58.70 0.83
C SER A 161 13.76 -60.07 0.15
N PHE A 162 14.80 -60.91 0.23
CA PHE A 162 14.80 -62.23 -0.39
C PHE A 162 13.80 -63.15 0.31
N GLN A 163 12.83 -63.66 -0.44
CA GLN A 163 11.75 -64.53 0.08
C GLN A 163 12.25 -65.84 0.70
N ASN A 164 13.45 -66.29 0.35
CA ASN A 164 14.10 -67.50 0.89
C ASN A 164 15.06 -67.22 2.05
N PHE A 165 15.29 -65.96 2.40
CA PHE A 165 16.27 -65.59 3.41
C PHE A 165 15.70 -65.78 4.82
N GLN A 166 16.19 -66.78 5.52
CA GLN A 166 15.88 -66.99 6.94
C GLN A 166 16.75 -66.08 7.81
N VAL A 167 16.37 -65.93 9.09
CA VAL A 167 17.13 -65.11 10.05
C VAL A 167 18.60 -65.55 10.14
N GLU A 168 18.87 -66.85 9.95
CA GLU A 168 20.22 -67.43 9.77
C GLU A 168 20.28 -68.19 8.43
N THR A 169 21.36 -68.00 7.66
CA THR A 169 21.63 -68.77 6.42
C THR A 169 23.10 -69.20 6.36
N CYS A 170 23.35 -70.40 5.81
CA CYS A 170 24.68 -71.01 5.79
C CYS A 170 25.26 -70.99 4.39
N ILE A 171 25.77 -69.82 3.98
CA ILE A 171 26.36 -69.63 2.66
C ILE A 171 27.85 -69.33 2.86
N PRO A 172 28.77 -70.02 2.17
CA PRO A 172 30.19 -69.71 2.20
C PRO A 172 30.46 -68.26 1.77
N TRP A 173 31.46 -67.63 2.40
CA TRP A 173 31.82 -66.23 2.14
C TRP A 173 32.23 -65.98 0.67
N GLN A 174 32.79 -66.98 0.00
CA GLN A 174 33.23 -66.87 -1.41
C GLN A 174 32.04 -66.74 -2.37
N ASP A 175 30.88 -67.28 -2.01
CA ASP A 175 29.72 -67.39 -2.91
C ASP A 175 28.72 -66.23 -2.75
N SER A 176 28.91 -65.35 -1.76
CA SER A 176 27.96 -64.27 -1.44
C SER A 176 28.58 -62.87 -1.62
N PRO A 177 28.30 -62.17 -2.73
CA PRO A 177 28.84 -60.83 -2.97
C PRO A 177 28.31 -59.79 -1.96
N SER A 178 27.10 -59.95 -1.42
CA SER A 178 26.54 -59.02 -0.42
C SER A 178 27.33 -59.02 0.88
N GLN A 179 27.82 -60.19 1.35
CA GLN A 179 28.64 -60.30 2.56
C GLN A 179 30.03 -59.69 2.36
N GLN A 180 30.61 -59.80 1.17
CA GLN A 180 31.93 -59.23 0.86
C GLN A 180 31.88 -57.70 0.88
N ILE A 181 30.85 -57.11 0.28
CA ILE A 181 30.64 -55.65 0.29
C ILE A 181 30.31 -55.18 1.71
N ASP A 182 29.47 -55.92 2.46
CA ASP A 182 29.12 -55.58 3.84
C ASP A 182 30.35 -55.54 4.75
N LEU A 183 31.26 -56.51 4.59
CA LEU A 183 32.54 -56.53 5.31
C LEU A 183 33.37 -55.27 5.02
N GLY A 184 33.46 -54.87 3.75
CA GLY A 184 34.16 -53.63 3.36
C GLY A 184 33.61 -52.40 4.07
N PHE A 185 32.28 -52.28 4.16
CA PHE A 185 31.63 -51.19 4.89
C PHE A 185 31.88 -51.26 6.40
N ASN A 186 31.80 -52.45 7.01
CA ASN A 186 32.03 -52.61 8.45
C ASN A 186 33.49 -52.36 8.86
N ILE A 187 34.48 -52.67 8.00
CA ILE A 187 35.89 -52.29 8.22
C ILE A 187 36.03 -50.77 8.24
N PHE A 188 35.39 -50.07 7.30
CA PHE A 188 35.39 -48.61 7.31
C PHE A 188 34.72 -48.04 8.57
N PHE A 189 33.56 -48.58 8.98
CA PHE A 189 32.90 -48.14 10.22
C PHE A 189 33.71 -48.44 11.47
N LEU A 190 34.51 -49.51 11.49
CA LEU A 190 35.43 -49.81 12.58
C LEU A 190 36.52 -48.73 12.70
N VAL A 191 37.12 -48.33 11.57
CA VAL A 191 38.09 -47.21 11.55
C VAL A 191 37.42 -45.92 12.02
N TYR A 192 36.22 -45.63 11.53
CA TYR A 192 35.46 -44.45 11.92
C TYR A 192 35.09 -44.46 13.42
N PHE A 193 34.73 -45.61 13.99
CA PHE A 193 34.50 -45.80 15.42
C PHE A 193 35.74 -45.43 16.24
N PHE A 194 36.93 -45.88 15.83
CA PHE A 194 38.18 -45.53 16.53
C PHE A 194 38.53 -44.04 16.42
N ILE A 195 38.29 -43.40 15.27
CA ILE A 195 38.47 -41.95 15.12
C ILE A 195 37.55 -41.19 16.10
N ARG A 196 36.27 -41.57 16.18
CA ARG A 196 35.32 -41.00 17.15
C ARG A 196 35.72 -41.28 18.60
N PHE A 197 36.19 -42.49 18.89
CA PHE A 197 36.69 -42.86 20.21
C PHE A 197 37.89 -42.00 20.63
N ILE A 198 38.83 -41.69 19.73
CA ILE A 198 40.00 -40.84 20.02
C ILE A 198 39.58 -39.39 20.28
N ALA A 199 38.66 -38.86 19.49
CA ALA A 199 38.19 -37.47 19.62
C ALA A 199 37.36 -37.22 20.90
N ALA A 200 36.60 -38.21 21.38
CA ALA A 200 35.73 -38.06 22.54
C ALA A 200 36.48 -37.58 23.80
N SER A 201 35.96 -36.60 24.53
CA SER A 201 36.50 -36.16 25.82
C SER A 201 36.31 -37.24 26.89
N ASP A 202 35.08 -37.75 27.01
CA ASP A 202 34.70 -38.78 27.97
C ASP A 202 34.53 -40.14 27.29
N LYS A 203 35.54 -41.01 27.46
CA LYS A 203 35.57 -42.33 26.83
C LYS A 203 34.44 -43.26 27.30
N VAL A 204 34.00 -43.13 28.57
CA VAL A 204 32.90 -43.96 29.13
C VAL A 204 31.55 -43.55 28.55
N TRP A 205 31.29 -42.23 28.49
CA TRP A 205 30.05 -41.71 27.91
C TRP A 205 29.94 -42.01 26.43
N PHE A 206 31.06 -41.90 25.69
CA PHE A 206 31.12 -42.29 24.28
C PHE A 206 30.72 -43.75 24.04
N LEU A 207 31.17 -44.68 24.89
CA LEU A 207 30.78 -46.10 24.77
C LEU A 207 29.29 -46.34 25.02
N LEU A 208 28.63 -45.47 25.79
CA LEU A 208 27.19 -45.52 26.09
C LEU A 208 26.34 -44.71 25.09
N GLU A 209 26.96 -44.00 24.16
CA GLU A 209 26.27 -43.20 23.13
C GLU A 209 25.52 -44.10 22.12
N MET A 210 24.31 -43.69 21.70
CA MET A 210 23.45 -44.47 20.79
C MET A 210 24.18 -44.96 19.53
N TYR A 211 25.02 -44.14 18.92
CA TYR A 211 25.75 -44.52 17.71
C TYR A 211 26.83 -45.58 17.97
N SER A 212 27.41 -45.60 19.17
CA SER A 212 28.35 -46.65 19.60
C SER A 212 27.61 -47.98 19.81
N TRP A 213 26.39 -47.95 20.33
CA TRP A 213 25.53 -49.14 20.40
C TRP A 213 25.28 -49.73 19.01
N ILE A 214 24.94 -48.91 18.01
CA ILE A 214 24.75 -49.40 16.63
C ILE A 214 26.01 -50.12 16.13
N ASP A 215 27.20 -49.55 16.36
CA ASP A 215 28.47 -50.14 15.94
C ASP A 215 28.76 -51.47 16.66
N PHE A 216 28.48 -51.57 17.97
CA PHE A 216 28.62 -52.82 18.72
C PHE A 216 27.71 -53.95 18.25
N PHE A 217 26.48 -53.64 17.81
CA PHE A 217 25.53 -54.66 17.36
C PHE A 217 25.60 -54.97 15.87
N THR A 218 26.40 -54.22 15.09
CA THR A 218 26.51 -54.40 13.63
C THR A 218 27.90 -54.84 13.18
N ILE A 219 28.98 -54.35 13.82
CA ILE A 219 30.36 -54.61 13.39
C ILE A 219 30.87 -55.99 13.85
N PRO A 220 30.91 -56.34 15.16
CA PRO A 220 31.40 -57.64 15.62
C PRO A 220 30.67 -58.85 15.02
N PRO A 221 29.31 -58.86 14.89
CA PRO A 221 28.60 -59.96 14.25
C PRO A 221 29.02 -60.20 12.80
N SER A 222 29.42 -59.16 12.05
CA SER A 222 29.88 -59.31 10.67
C SER A 222 31.21 -60.06 10.56
N PHE A 223 32.14 -59.87 11.51
CA PHE A 223 33.39 -60.62 11.58
C PHE A 223 33.17 -62.07 12.03
N VAL A 224 32.26 -62.28 12.98
CA VAL A 224 31.88 -63.63 13.45
C VAL A 224 31.17 -64.43 12.35
N ALA A 225 30.40 -63.76 11.48
CA ALA A 225 29.74 -64.39 10.34
C ALA A 225 30.73 -65.08 9.40
N ILE A 226 31.89 -64.46 9.17
CA ILE A 226 32.97 -65.02 8.36
C ILE A 226 33.62 -66.21 9.06
N TYR A 227 33.91 -66.07 10.36
CA TYR A 227 34.54 -67.13 11.15
C TYR A 227 33.67 -68.39 11.23
N LEU A 228 32.35 -68.22 11.36
CA LEU A 228 31.39 -69.32 11.45
C LEU A 228 30.86 -69.79 10.08
N GLN A 229 31.24 -69.12 8.97
CA GLN A 229 30.67 -69.32 7.63
C GLN A 229 29.13 -69.31 7.62
N ARG A 230 28.52 -68.39 8.39
CA ARG A 230 27.07 -68.26 8.57
C ARG A 230 26.65 -66.79 8.56
N ASN A 231 25.62 -66.45 7.80
CA ASN A 231 25.02 -65.12 7.81
C ASN A 231 23.90 -65.03 8.84
N TRP A 232 23.86 -63.94 9.60
CA TRP A 232 22.79 -63.66 10.55
C TRP A 232 22.25 -62.25 10.33
N LEU A 233 20.95 -62.14 10.09
CA LEU A 233 20.29 -60.85 9.87
C LEU A 233 20.21 -60.03 11.17
N GLY A 234 19.93 -60.70 12.29
CA GLY A 234 19.97 -60.18 13.66
C GLY A 234 19.59 -58.70 13.80
N PHE A 235 20.49 -57.92 14.41
CA PHE A 235 20.33 -56.49 14.68
C PHE A 235 20.80 -55.56 13.56
N ARG A 236 20.95 -56.06 12.31
CA ARG A 236 21.39 -55.22 11.18
C ARG A 236 20.43 -54.08 10.87
N PHE A 237 19.14 -54.20 11.23
CA PHE A 237 18.17 -53.13 11.08
C PHE A 237 18.51 -51.86 11.90
N LEU A 238 19.33 -51.97 12.96
CA LEU A 238 19.79 -50.80 13.73
C LEU A 238 20.60 -49.81 12.87
N ARG A 239 21.10 -50.23 11.70
CA ARG A 239 21.73 -49.35 10.71
C ARG A 239 20.80 -48.22 10.27
N ALA A 240 19.47 -48.41 10.31
CA ALA A 240 18.52 -47.36 9.97
C ALA A 240 18.53 -46.18 10.95
N LEU A 241 18.95 -46.37 12.21
CA LEU A 241 19.13 -45.26 13.16
C LEU A 241 20.25 -44.29 12.73
N ARG A 242 21.17 -44.71 11.87
CA ARG A 242 22.19 -43.82 11.30
C ARG A 242 21.60 -42.76 10.36
N LEU A 243 20.33 -42.88 9.93
CA LEU A 243 19.65 -41.82 9.21
C LEU A 243 19.41 -40.57 10.07
N MET A 244 19.47 -40.67 11.40
CA MET A 244 19.32 -39.51 12.29
C MET A 244 20.47 -38.51 12.19
N THR A 245 21.65 -38.91 11.69
CA THR A 245 22.81 -37.99 11.52
C THR A 245 22.75 -37.19 10.23
N VAL A 246 21.83 -37.51 9.31
CA VAL A 246 21.71 -36.85 8.00
C VAL A 246 21.51 -35.34 8.09
N PRO A 247 20.66 -34.78 8.98
CA PRO A 247 20.51 -33.34 9.13
C PRO A 247 21.83 -32.66 9.52
N ASP A 248 22.58 -33.25 10.46
CA ASP A 248 23.87 -32.71 10.93
C ASP A 248 24.89 -32.72 9.80
N ILE A 249 24.94 -33.79 9.00
CA ILE A 249 25.83 -33.92 7.84
C ILE A 249 25.48 -32.88 6.77
N LEU A 250 24.20 -32.70 6.46
CA LEU A 250 23.75 -31.70 5.48
C LEU A 250 23.99 -30.26 5.96
N GLN A 251 23.99 -30.03 7.28
CA GLN A 251 24.39 -28.77 7.88
C GLN A 251 25.90 -28.54 7.75
N TYR A 252 26.74 -29.56 7.99
CA TYR A 252 28.19 -29.48 7.78
C TYR A 252 28.55 -29.20 6.31
N LEU A 253 27.77 -29.75 5.37
CA LEU A 253 27.93 -29.48 3.93
C LEU A 253 27.35 -28.12 3.49
N ASN A 254 26.78 -27.33 4.41
CA ASN A 254 26.18 -26.03 4.16
C ASN A 254 25.03 -26.05 3.12
N ILE A 255 24.35 -27.20 3.00
CA ILE A 255 23.19 -27.39 2.12
C ILE A 255 21.92 -26.89 2.83
N LEU A 256 21.76 -27.21 4.11
CA LEU A 256 20.66 -26.72 4.94
C LEU A 256 21.08 -25.44 5.67
N LYS A 257 20.48 -24.31 5.29
CA LYS A 257 20.81 -22.98 5.85
C LYS A 257 19.74 -22.42 6.79
N THR A 258 18.47 -22.77 6.57
CA THR A 258 17.35 -22.19 7.34
C THR A 258 17.01 -23.07 8.54
N SER A 259 16.62 -22.45 9.65
CA SER A 259 16.15 -23.18 10.85
C SER A 259 14.95 -24.07 10.54
N SER A 260 14.04 -23.62 9.67
CA SER A 260 12.86 -24.39 9.23
C SER A 260 13.25 -25.64 8.41
N SER A 261 14.19 -25.51 7.45
CA SER A 261 14.65 -26.67 6.67
C SER A 261 15.44 -27.69 7.49
N ILE A 262 16.23 -27.21 8.47
CA ILE A 262 16.98 -28.07 9.40
C ILE A 262 15.99 -28.86 10.27
N ARG A 263 15.04 -28.16 10.91
CA ARG A 263 14.01 -28.79 11.76
C ARG A 263 13.13 -29.77 10.98
N LEU A 264 12.71 -29.41 9.76
CA LEU A 264 11.95 -30.29 8.88
C LEU A 264 12.72 -31.58 8.57
N THR A 265 13.99 -31.47 8.19
CA THR A 265 14.82 -32.63 7.83
C THR A 265 15.09 -33.49 9.07
N GLN A 266 15.31 -32.89 10.24
CA GLN A 266 15.43 -33.61 11.52
C GLN A 266 14.18 -34.42 11.86
N LEU A 267 13.00 -33.83 11.79
CA LEU A 267 11.74 -34.52 12.09
C LEU A 267 11.50 -35.68 11.13
N VAL A 268 11.72 -35.46 9.83
CA VAL A 268 11.53 -36.48 8.78
C VAL A 268 12.51 -37.64 8.96
N THR A 269 13.80 -37.37 9.21
CA THR A 269 14.80 -38.43 9.36
C THR A 269 14.60 -39.24 10.63
N ILE A 270 14.23 -38.60 11.75
CA ILE A 270 13.88 -39.30 13.01
C ILE A 270 12.65 -40.20 12.80
N PHE A 271 11.59 -39.66 12.20
CA PHE A 271 10.36 -40.41 11.93
C PHE A 271 10.64 -41.66 11.09
N VAL A 272 11.35 -41.49 9.97
CA VAL A 272 11.71 -42.61 9.08
C VAL A 272 12.62 -43.63 9.77
N ALA A 273 13.64 -43.18 10.52
CA ALA A 273 14.55 -44.06 11.23
C ALA A 273 13.85 -44.93 12.28
N VAL A 274 12.91 -44.35 13.05
CA VAL A 274 12.14 -45.07 14.06
C VAL A 274 11.17 -46.06 13.42
N CYS A 275 10.48 -45.67 12.35
CA CYS A 275 9.59 -46.55 11.60
C CYS A 275 10.33 -47.78 11.04
N LEU A 276 11.48 -47.56 10.38
CA LEU A 276 12.28 -48.65 9.80
C LEU A 276 12.86 -49.58 10.88
N THR A 277 13.29 -49.04 12.01
CA THR A 277 13.86 -49.86 13.11
C THR A 277 12.78 -50.65 13.85
N GLY A 278 11.61 -50.05 14.09
CA GLY A 278 10.44 -50.74 14.60
C GLY A 278 10.02 -51.88 13.68
N ALA A 279 9.97 -51.63 12.37
CA ALA A 279 9.68 -52.67 11.37
C ALA A 279 10.74 -53.78 11.34
N GLY A 280 12.01 -53.42 11.47
CA GLY A 280 13.11 -54.40 11.54
C GLY A 280 13.06 -55.28 12.78
N LEU A 281 12.64 -54.73 13.92
CA LEU A 281 12.44 -55.49 15.14
C LEU A 281 11.22 -56.42 15.05
N VAL A 282 10.09 -55.95 14.48
CA VAL A 282 8.93 -56.81 14.20
C VAL A 282 9.30 -57.94 13.24
N HIS A 283 10.01 -57.62 12.15
CA HIS A 283 10.52 -58.59 11.19
C HIS A 283 11.42 -59.64 11.86
N LEU A 284 12.32 -59.22 12.75
CA LEU A 284 13.18 -60.13 13.49
C LEU A 284 12.37 -61.05 14.43
N LEU A 285 11.46 -60.48 15.23
CA LEU A 285 10.70 -61.23 16.24
C LEU A 285 9.73 -62.23 15.62
N GLU A 286 8.98 -61.83 14.59
CA GLU A 286 8.00 -62.70 13.93
C GLU A 286 8.67 -63.82 13.12
N ASN A 287 9.76 -63.52 12.39
CA ASN A 287 10.47 -64.52 11.60
C ASN A 287 11.34 -65.46 12.45
N SER A 288 11.83 -65.01 13.61
CA SER A 288 12.60 -65.86 14.52
C SER A 288 11.70 -66.82 15.30
N GLY A 289 10.54 -66.34 15.77
CA GLY A 289 9.65 -67.04 16.70
C GLY A 289 10.04 -66.82 18.17
N ASP A 290 9.22 -67.35 19.10
CA ASP A 290 9.44 -67.21 20.55
C ASP A 290 10.58 -68.11 21.04
N PHE A 291 11.62 -67.51 21.65
CA PHE A 291 12.79 -68.24 22.15
C PHE A 291 12.48 -69.21 23.30
N PHE A 292 11.51 -68.88 24.17
CA PHE A 292 11.09 -69.74 25.28
C PHE A 292 10.36 -71.02 24.85
N LYS A 293 9.83 -71.04 23.61
CA LYS A 293 9.15 -72.20 23.03
C LYS A 293 10.04 -72.91 22.01
N GLY A 294 11.36 -72.77 22.09
CA GLY A 294 12.30 -73.41 21.16
C GLY A 294 12.11 -72.98 19.70
N PHE A 295 11.59 -71.76 19.45
CA PHE A 295 11.34 -71.21 18.11
C PHE A 295 10.35 -71.99 17.22
N ILE A 296 9.41 -72.71 17.83
CA ILE A 296 8.44 -73.57 17.12
C ILE A 296 7.40 -72.78 16.29
N ASN A 297 7.18 -71.50 16.58
CA ASN A 297 6.10 -70.68 16.00
C ASN A 297 6.62 -69.48 15.15
N PRO A 298 7.32 -69.69 14.03
CA PRO A 298 7.72 -68.59 13.14
C PRO A 298 6.55 -68.15 12.24
N HIS A 299 6.30 -66.85 12.19
CA HIS A 299 5.35 -66.25 11.26
C HIS A 299 6.12 -65.46 10.19
N ARG A 300 6.15 -66.02 8.98
CA ARG A 300 7.02 -65.54 7.91
C ARG A 300 6.45 -64.30 7.24
N ILE A 301 6.94 -63.13 7.64
CA ILE A 301 6.59 -61.83 7.06
C ILE A 301 7.82 -61.23 6.38
N THR A 302 7.63 -60.55 5.25
CA THR A 302 8.75 -59.83 4.62
C THR A 302 9.03 -58.53 5.35
N TYR A 303 10.22 -57.96 5.17
CA TYR A 303 10.55 -56.67 5.76
C TYR A 303 9.62 -55.55 5.25
N ALA A 304 9.25 -55.56 3.96
CA ALA A 304 8.30 -54.62 3.39
C ALA A 304 6.89 -54.74 4.02
N ASP A 305 6.41 -55.98 4.23
CA ASP A 305 5.14 -56.24 4.93
C ASP A 305 5.20 -55.71 6.38
N SER A 306 6.36 -55.80 7.03
CA SER A 306 6.59 -55.30 8.40
C SER A 306 6.57 -53.76 8.47
N VAL A 307 7.16 -53.09 7.47
CA VAL A 307 7.11 -51.62 7.35
C VAL A 307 5.68 -51.13 7.14
N TYR A 308 4.94 -51.78 6.24
CA TYR A 308 3.52 -51.50 6.02
C TYR A 308 2.72 -51.65 7.32
N PHE A 309 2.88 -52.78 8.02
CA PHE A 309 2.20 -53.03 9.29
C PHE A 309 2.50 -51.96 10.37
N VAL A 310 3.77 -51.59 10.54
CA VAL A 310 4.19 -50.56 11.51
C VAL A 310 3.58 -49.19 11.17
N LEU A 311 3.61 -48.80 9.89
CA LEU A 311 3.06 -47.51 9.44
C LEU A 311 1.53 -47.44 9.63
N VAL A 312 0.81 -48.51 9.28
CA VAL A 312 -0.65 -48.64 9.48
C VAL A 312 -1.01 -48.60 10.97
N THR A 313 -0.17 -49.18 11.82
CA THR A 313 -0.38 -49.21 13.27
C THR A 313 -0.10 -47.84 13.91
N MET A 314 0.99 -47.17 13.52
CA MET A 314 1.33 -45.82 14.04
C MET A 314 0.31 -44.76 13.62
N SER A 315 -0.26 -44.88 12.42
CA SER A 315 -1.34 -44.02 11.93
C SER A 315 -2.72 -44.36 12.51
N THR A 316 -2.82 -45.35 13.40
CA THR A 316 -4.06 -45.82 14.04
C THR A 316 -5.13 -46.38 13.10
N VAL A 317 -4.77 -46.72 11.86
CA VAL A 317 -5.72 -47.26 10.87
C VAL A 317 -6.07 -48.73 11.17
N GLY A 318 -5.06 -49.57 11.39
CA GLY A 318 -5.23 -50.93 11.91
C GLY A 318 -6.14 -51.87 11.10
N TYR A 319 -5.86 -52.09 9.81
CA TYR A 319 -6.69 -52.96 8.93
C TYR A 319 -6.88 -54.41 9.43
N GLY A 320 -5.90 -54.95 10.16
CA GLY A 320 -5.94 -56.33 10.69
C GLY A 320 -5.64 -57.42 9.66
N ASP A 321 -5.19 -57.04 8.47
CA ASP A 321 -4.70 -57.92 7.39
C ASP A 321 -3.36 -58.58 7.75
N ILE A 322 -2.48 -57.85 8.41
CA ILE A 322 -1.21 -58.33 8.96
C ILE A 322 -1.18 -58.02 10.46
N TYR A 323 -0.77 -58.99 11.27
CA TYR A 323 -0.67 -58.83 12.72
C TYR A 323 0.41 -59.73 13.31
N CYS A 324 0.94 -59.32 14.47
CA CYS A 324 1.91 -60.12 15.21
C CYS A 324 1.25 -61.33 15.86
N THR A 325 1.76 -62.52 15.56
CA THR A 325 1.30 -63.79 16.14
C THR A 325 2.14 -64.21 17.33
N THR A 326 3.42 -63.82 17.36
CA THR A 326 4.37 -64.20 18.41
C THR A 326 4.09 -63.44 19.71
N LEU A 327 4.38 -64.06 20.86
CA LEU A 327 4.22 -63.39 22.15
C LEU A 327 5.19 -62.21 22.26
N CYS A 328 6.44 -62.39 21.83
CA CYS A 328 7.45 -61.34 21.85
C CYS A 328 7.09 -60.16 20.94
N GLY A 329 6.58 -60.43 19.74
CA GLY A 329 6.10 -59.39 18.81
C GLY A 329 4.92 -58.59 19.37
N ARG A 330 3.92 -59.27 19.97
CA ARG A 330 2.79 -58.59 20.62
C ARG A 330 3.20 -57.71 21.79
N LEU A 331 4.10 -58.19 22.65
CA LEU A 331 4.63 -57.40 23.77
C LEU A 331 5.38 -56.16 23.28
N PHE A 332 6.21 -56.30 22.24
CA PHE A 332 6.86 -55.16 21.62
C PHE A 332 5.84 -54.16 21.07
N MET A 333 4.83 -54.63 20.33
CA MET A 333 3.82 -53.76 19.74
C MET A 333 3.02 -52.97 20.77
N ILE A 334 2.76 -53.50 21.97
CA ILE A 334 2.08 -52.74 23.05
C ILE A 334 2.88 -51.49 23.42
N PHE A 335 4.19 -51.61 23.64
CA PHE A 335 5.04 -50.47 23.96
C PHE A 335 5.25 -49.56 22.75
N PHE A 336 5.41 -50.16 21.57
CA PHE A 336 5.63 -49.42 20.33
C PHE A 336 4.40 -48.60 19.92
N ILE A 337 3.18 -49.08 20.16
CA ILE A 337 1.94 -48.31 19.90
C ILE A 337 1.89 -47.05 20.76
N LEU A 338 2.19 -47.15 22.06
CA LEU A 338 2.19 -45.99 22.96
C LEU A 338 3.19 -44.92 22.52
N PHE A 339 4.41 -45.34 22.16
CA PHE A 339 5.46 -44.44 21.69
C PHE A 339 5.18 -43.91 20.28
N GLY A 340 4.77 -44.78 19.36
CA GLY A 340 4.53 -44.46 17.96
C GLY A 340 3.33 -43.54 17.77
N LEU A 341 2.27 -43.69 18.58
CA LEU A 341 1.13 -42.77 18.58
C LEU A 341 1.54 -41.37 19.03
N ALA A 342 2.31 -41.25 20.11
CA ALA A 342 2.80 -39.95 20.60
C ALA A 342 3.65 -39.25 19.54
N MET A 343 4.56 -39.98 18.90
CA MET A 343 5.41 -39.46 17.83
C MET A 343 4.62 -39.06 16.58
N PHE A 344 3.68 -39.89 16.13
CA PHE A 344 2.86 -39.60 14.96
C PHE A 344 2.00 -38.35 15.19
N ALA A 345 1.39 -38.23 16.38
CA ALA A 345 0.55 -37.10 16.75
C ALA A 345 1.34 -35.79 16.90
N SER A 346 2.61 -35.81 17.29
CA SER A 346 3.44 -34.60 17.40
C SER A 346 4.14 -34.23 16.10
N TYR A 347 4.77 -35.17 15.41
CA TYR A 347 5.67 -34.87 14.30
C TYR A 347 4.93 -34.62 12.98
N VAL A 348 3.82 -35.32 12.71
CA VAL A 348 3.10 -35.16 11.43
C VAL A 348 2.48 -33.76 11.29
N PRO A 349 1.78 -33.20 12.30
CA PRO A 349 1.28 -31.82 12.23
C PRO A 349 2.40 -30.80 12.08
N GLU A 350 3.50 -30.96 12.83
CA GLU A 350 4.64 -30.05 12.76
C GLU A 350 5.33 -30.07 11.39
N ILE A 351 5.46 -31.24 10.77
CA ILE A 351 5.94 -31.39 9.39
C ILE A 351 4.96 -30.70 8.42
N ALA A 352 3.65 -30.87 8.62
CA ALA A 352 2.64 -30.24 7.78
C ALA A 352 2.69 -28.71 7.85
N ASP A 353 2.85 -28.15 9.05
CA ASP A 353 2.97 -26.69 9.26
C ASP A 353 4.25 -26.13 8.62
N LEU A 354 5.39 -26.82 8.78
CA LEU A 354 6.66 -26.41 8.18
C LEU A 354 6.65 -26.47 6.64
N ILE A 355 5.92 -27.42 6.05
CA ILE A 355 5.70 -27.50 4.60
C ILE A 355 4.67 -26.47 4.13
N GLY A 356 3.63 -26.22 4.94
CA GLY A 356 2.52 -25.33 4.66
C GLY A 356 2.88 -23.84 4.69
N ASN A 357 3.90 -23.44 5.45
CA ASN A 357 4.40 -22.07 5.55
C ASN A 357 5.13 -21.54 4.29
N ARG A 358 4.85 -22.08 3.10
CA ARG A 358 5.31 -21.47 1.85
C ARG A 358 4.56 -20.16 1.64
N GLN A 359 5.31 -19.06 1.48
CA GLN A 359 4.74 -17.75 1.18
C GLN A 359 4.00 -17.83 -0.17
N LYS A 360 2.66 -17.89 -0.12
CA LYS A 360 1.78 -17.97 -1.30
C LYS A 360 1.96 -16.80 -2.26
N TYR A 361 2.23 -15.61 -1.71
CA TYR A 361 2.39 -14.34 -2.42
C TYR A 361 3.85 -13.89 -2.50
N GLY A 362 4.79 -14.85 -2.47
CA GLY A 362 6.19 -14.58 -2.79
C GLY A 362 6.45 -14.61 -4.30
N GLY A 363 7.72 -14.73 -4.69
CA GLY A 363 8.13 -14.77 -6.11
C GLY A 363 8.34 -13.38 -6.69
N GLU A 364 8.67 -13.31 -7.98
CA GLU A 364 9.01 -12.08 -8.70
C GLU A 364 7.96 -11.79 -9.78
N TYR A 365 7.66 -10.51 -9.98
CA TYR A 365 6.78 -10.05 -11.04
C TYR A 365 7.40 -10.34 -12.41
N LYS A 366 6.67 -11.10 -13.23
CA LYS A 366 7.10 -11.47 -14.58
C LYS A 366 6.28 -10.69 -15.60
N GLY A 367 6.59 -9.41 -15.74
CA GLY A 367 5.97 -8.57 -16.75
C GLY A 367 6.04 -9.17 -18.16
N GLU A 368 4.92 -9.10 -18.86
CA GLU A 368 4.84 -9.42 -20.28
C GLU A 368 5.53 -8.33 -21.13
N HIS A 369 6.18 -8.73 -22.22
CA HIS A 369 6.88 -7.78 -23.09
C HIS A 369 5.86 -6.85 -23.77
N GLY A 370 5.93 -5.55 -23.47
CA GLY A 370 5.10 -4.52 -24.10
C GLY A 370 3.92 -4.02 -23.25
N LYS A 371 3.58 -4.71 -22.15
CA LYS A 371 2.61 -4.22 -21.18
C LYS A 371 3.29 -3.38 -20.12
N LYS A 372 2.63 -2.28 -19.75
CA LYS A 372 3.05 -1.44 -18.63
C LYS A 372 2.43 -1.97 -17.35
N HIS A 373 3.09 -1.76 -16.22
CA HIS A 373 2.52 -2.05 -14.92
C HIS A 373 2.68 -0.88 -13.96
N ILE A 374 1.76 -0.80 -13.02
CA ILE A 374 1.80 0.14 -11.90
C ILE A 374 2.02 -0.61 -10.59
N VAL A 375 2.74 0.00 -9.67
CA VAL A 375 2.95 -0.57 -8.33
C VAL A 375 2.12 0.21 -7.31
N VAL A 376 1.14 -0.45 -6.70
CA VAL A 376 0.29 0.13 -5.64
C VAL A 376 0.79 -0.35 -4.29
N CYS A 377 1.03 0.60 -3.38
CA CYS A 377 1.53 0.32 -2.03
C CYS A 377 0.87 1.24 -1.01
N GLY A 378 1.22 1.06 0.27
CA GLY A 378 0.71 1.87 1.37
C GLY A 378 -0.33 1.12 2.20
N HIS A 379 -1.46 1.76 2.48
CA HIS A 379 -2.60 1.15 3.16
C HIS A 379 -3.46 0.38 2.16
N ILE A 380 -3.42 -0.96 2.22
CA ILE A 380 -4.11 -1.86 1.29
C ILE A 380 -5.12 -2.68 2.10
N THR A 381 -6.38 -2.32 1.99
CA THR A 381 -7.54 -3.05 2.57
C THR A 381 -8.56 -3.35 1.48
N TYR A 382 -9.61 -4.11 1.81
CA TYR A 382 -10.70 -4.39 0.87
C TYR A 382 -11.33 -3.10 0.33
N ASP A 383 -11.71 -2.17 1.22
CA ASP A 383 -12.41 -0.94 0.84
C ASP A 383 -11.55 -0.05 -0.08
N SER A 384 -10.28 0.18 0.30
CA SER A 384 -9.37 1.04 -0.48
C SER A 384 -9.10 0.46 -1.87
N VAL A 385 -8.93 -0.87 -1.96
CA VAL A 385 -8.65 -1.55 -3.23
C VAL A 385 -9.90 -1.66 -4.09
N SER A 386 -11.07 -1.90 -3.49
CA SER A 386 -12.33 -2.01 -4.21
C SER A 386 -12.66 -0.71 -4.94
N HIS A 387 -12.65 0.42 -4.23
CA HIS A 387 -12.89 1.73 -4.84
C HIS A 387 -11.84 2.06 -5.91
N PHE A 388 -10.56 1.79 -5.62
CA PHE A 388 -9.49 2.02 -6.58
C PHE A 388 -9.67 1.18 -7.87
N LEU A 389 -9.98 -0.12 -7.76
CA LEU A 389 -10.11 -0.99 -8.92
C LEU A 389 -11.39 -0.74 -9.72
N GLN A 390 -12.50 -0.36 -9.07
CA GLN A 390 -13.74 0.03 -9.74
C GLN A 390 -13.51 1.19 -10.70
N ASP A 391 -12.76 2.21 -10.26
CA ASP A 391 -12.38 3.32 -11.13
C ASP A 391 -11.22 2.94 -12.06
N PHE A 392 -10.18 2.26 -11.59
CA PHE A 392 -8.99 2.03 -12.42
C PHE A 392 -9.27 1.12 -13.63
N LEU A 393 -10.11 0.09 -13.44
CA LEU A 393 -10.42 -0.95 -14.44
C LEU A 393 -11.81 -0.79 -15.07
N HIS A 394 -12.39 0.41 -15.02
CA HIS A 394 -13.72 0.68 -15.57
C HIS A 394 -13.78 0.50 -17.10
N GLU A 395 -14.94 0.07 -17.62
CA GLU A 395 -15.15 -0.21 -19.05
C GLU A 395 -15.11 1.06 -19.93
N ASP A 396 -15.48 2.22 -19.37
CA ASP A 396 -15.51 3.50 -20.10
C ASP A 396 -14.12 4.11 -20.33
N ARG A 397 -13.05 3.54 -19.73
CA ARG A 397 -11.68 3.90 -20.11
C ARG A 397 -11.31 3.18 -21.40
N ASP A 398 -10.76 3.93 -22.35
CA ASP A 398 -10.07 3.39 -23.53
C ASP A 398 -9.17 2.23 -23.08
N ASP A 399 -9.20 1.08 -23.78
CA ASP A 399 -8.53 -0.18 -23.41
C ASP A 399 -7.04 0.02 -23.04
N VAL A 400 -6.76 0.37 -21.78
CA VAL A 400 -5.39 0.53 -21.30
C VAL A 400 -4.93 -0.82 -20.76
N ASP A 401 -4.02 -1.44 -21.51
CA ASP A 401 -3.37 -2.70 -21.15
C ASP A 401 -2.29 -2.47 -20.07
N VAL A 402 -2.74 -2.03 -18.88
CA VAL A 402 -1.92 -1.78 -17.70
C VAL A 402 -2.25 -2.79 -16.60
N GLU A 403 -1.21 -3.47 -16.10
CA GLU A 403 -1.31 -4.42 -15.01
C GLU A 403 -1.09 -3.72 -13.65
N VAL A 404 -1.82 -4.15 -12.62
CA VAL A 404 -1.77 -3.58 -11.27
C VAL A 404 -1.07 -4.54 -10.32
N VAL A 405 0.07 -4.12 -9.79
CA VAL A 405 0.89 -4.91 -8.86
C VAL A 405 0.78 -4.32 -7.46
N PHE A 406 0.14 -5.05 -6.53
CA PHE A 406 0.04 -4.64 -5.14
C PHE A 406 1.23 -5.15 -4.32
N LEU A 407 1.87 -4.27 -3.55
CA LEU A 407 2.96 -4.60 -2.63
C LEU A 407 2.58 -4.21 -1.18
N HIS A 408 2.31 -5.20 -0.34
CA HIS A 408 1.93 -4.99 1.06
C HIS A 408 2.56 -6.01 2.01
N ARG A 409 2.81 -5.60 3.26
CA ARG A 409 3.49 -6.47 4.25
C ARG A 409 2.56 -7.56 4.79
N VAL A 410 1.29 -7.23 4.99
CA VAL A 410 0.27 -8.12 5.54
C VAL A 410 -0.32 -8.96 4.41
N VAL A 411 -0.61 -10.23 4.67
CA VAL A 411 -1.30 -11.10 3.71
C VAL A 411 -2.75 -10.62 3.53
N PRO A 412 -3.32 -10.72 2.32
CA PRO A 412 -4.67 -10.24 2.05
C PRO A 412 -5.70 -11.12 2.77
N ASP A 413 -6.74 -10.50 3.29
CA ASP A 413 -7.89 -11.21 3.86
C ASP A 413 -8.67 -11.96 2.78
N LEU A 414 -9.55 -12.88 3.18
CA LEU A 414 -10.30 -13.74 2.24
C LEU A 414 -11.16 -12.93 1.25
N GLU A 415 -11.71 -11.80 1.67
CA GLU A 415 -12.50 -10.89 0.83
C GLU A 415 -11.62 -10.21 -0.23
N LEU A 416 -10.46 -9.70 0.19
CA LEU A 416 -9.48 -9.10 -0.72
C LEU A 416 -8.87 -10.15 -1.68
N GLU A 417 -8.63 -11.37 -1.21
CA GLU A 417 -8.24 -12.49 -2.08
C GLU A 417 -9.34 -12.81 -3.11
N GLY A 418 -10.61 -12.77 -2.70
CA GLY A 418 -11.75 -12.91 -3.60
C GLY A 418 -11.77 -11.83 -4.69
N LEU A 419 -11.49 -10.58 -4.31
CA LEU A 419 -11.40 -9.45 -5.24
C LEU A 419 -10.25 -9.64 -6.25
N PHE A 420 -9.05 -10.02 -5.80
CA PHE A 420 -7.92 -10.28 -6.70
C PHE A 420 -8.18 -11.44 -7.66
N LYS A 421 -8.85 -12.51 -7.20
CA LYS A 421 -9.25 -13.64 -8.06
C LYS A 421 -10.26 -13.24 -9.14
N ARG A 422 -11.13 -12.25 -8.86
CA ARG A 422 -12.07 -11.72 -9.86
C ARG A 422 -11.35 -11.01 -11.00
N HIS A 423 -10.23 -10.35 -10.71
CA HIS A 423 -9.41 -9.61 -11.68
C HIS A 423 -8.05 -10.29 -11.96
N PHE A 424 -8.04 -11.63 -11.99
CA PHE A 424 -6.82 -12.44 -12.05
C PHE A 424 -5.87 -12.11 -13.22
N THR A 425 -6.39 -11.63 -14.36
CA THR A 425 -5.55 -11.30 -15.53
C THR A 425 -4.91 -9.92 -15.47
N LYS A 426 -5.39 -9.03 -14.59
CA LYS A 426 -4.93 -7.64 -14.51
C LYS A 426 -4.27 -7.30 -13.17
N VAL A 427 -4.48 -8.11 -12.13
CA VAL A 427 -4.07 -7.79 -10.77
C VAL A 427 -3.21 -8.90 -10.17
N GLU A 428 -2.02 -8.53 -9.69
CA GLU A 428 -1.13 -9.41 -8.93
C GLU A 428 -0.81 -8.81 -7.54
N PHE A 429 -0.59 -9.68 -6.55
CA PHE A 429 -0.28 -9.27 -5.17
C PHE A 429 1.00 -9.95 -4.67
N PHE A 430 1.89 -9.15 -4.08
CA PHE A 430 3.15 -9.61 -3.49
C PHE A 430 3.27 -9.20 -2.02
N THR A 431 3.71 -10.13 -1.17
CA THR A 431 3.98 -9.86 0.25
C THR A 431 5.36 -9.23 0.43
N GLY A 432 5.45 -7.98 0.86
CA GLY A 432 6.72 -7.28 1.07
C GLY A 432 6.56 -5.84 1.50
N THR A 433 7.66 -5.11 1.60
CA THR A 433 7.68 -3.69 1.95
C THR A 433 8.47 -2.87 0.94
N VAL A 434 7.93 -1.70 0.61
CA VAL A 434 8.58 -0.69 -0.24
C VAL A 434 9.90 -0.18 0.37
N MET A 435 10.09 -0.35 1.68
CA MET A 435 11.31 0.06 2.38
C MET A 435 12.51 -0.85 2.06
N ASP A 436 12.26 -2.07 1.56
CA ASP A 436 13.32 -3.01 1.19
C ASP A 436 13.59 -2.96 -0.32
N SER A 437 14.85 -2.70 -0.67
CA SER A 437 15.33 -2.69 -2.05
C SER A 437 15.14 -4.03 -2.79
N LEU A 438 15.12 -5.15 -2.06
CA LEU A 438 14.90 -6.48 -2.65
C LEU A 438 13.44 -6.68 -3.06
N ASP A 439 12.49 -6.15 -2.29
CA ASP A 439 11.08 -6.21 -2.64
C ASP A 439 10.77 -5.26 -3.81
N LEU A 440 11.44 -4.10 -3.87
CA LEU A 440 11.37 -3.16 -5.00
C LEU A 440 11.89 -3.77 -6.31
N SER A 441 13.01 -4.49 -6.27
CA SER A 441 13.51 -5.20 -7.46
C SER A 441 12.57 -6.33 -7.87
N ARG A 442 11.96 -7.00 -6.90
CA ARG A 442 11.03 -8.12 -7.12
C ARG A 442 9.73 -7.72 -7.82
N VAL A 443 9.24 -6.50 -7.57
CA VAL A 443 8.08 -5.92 -8.29
C VAL A 443 8.50 -5.14 -9.54
N LYS A 444 9.80 -5.15 -9.88
CA LYS A 444 10.38 -4.43 -11.02
C LYS A 444 9.99 -2.95 -11.06
N ILE A 445 10.15 -2.26 -9.92
CA ILE A 445 9.81 -0.84 -9.82
C ILE A 445 10.57 0.04 -10.84
N GLY A 446 11.76 -0.39 -11.27
CA GLY A 446 12.55 0.32 -12.28
C GLY A 446 11.92 0.33 -13.67
N ASP A 447 11.11 -0.67 -14.01
CA ASP A 447 10.41 -0.79 -15.29
C ASP A 447 8.92 -0.37 -15.18
N ALA A 448 8.45 -0.03 -13.98
CA ALA A 448 7.08 0.38 -13.73
C ALA A 448 6.80 1.79 -14.28
N ASP A 449 5.58 2.02 -14.75
CA ASP A 449 5.16 3.31 -15.31
C ASP A 449 4.91 4.35 -14.21
N ALA A 450 4.30 3.94 -13.10
CA ALA A 450 4.09 4.76 -11.92
C ALA A 450 3.98 3.94 -10.62
N CYS A 451 4.22 4.60 -9.49
CA CYS A 451 3.95 4.06 -8.16
C CYS A 451 2.89 4.89 -7.43
N LEU A 452 1.85 4.22 -6.95
CA LEU A 452 0.72 4.81 -6.23
C LEU A 452 0.83 4.45 -4.74
N VAL A 453 0.84 5.46 -3.87
CA VAL A 453 0.92 5.28 -2.42
C VAL A 453 -0.40 5.70 -1.76
N LEU A 454 -1.17 4.71 -1.30
CA LEU A 454 -2.46 4.89 -0.63
C LEU A 454 -2.28 5.17 0.88
N ALA A 455 -3.13 6.04 1.43
CA ALA A 455 -3.10 6.42 2.84
C ALA A 455 -4.31 5.87 3.62
N ASN A 456 -4.12 5.54 4.91
CA ASN A 456 -5.25 5.24 5.78
C ASN A 456 -6.00 6.52 6.19
N LYS A 457 -7.17 6.73 5.60
CA LYS A 457 -8.05 7.88 5.87
C LYS A 457 -8.59 7.94 7.29
N TYR A 458 -8.67 6.79 7.96
CA TYR A 458 -9.28 6.64 9.27
C TYR A 458 -8.22 6.42 10.37
N SER A 459 -6.96 6.80 10.10
CA SER A 459 -5.88 6.70 11.08
C SER A 459 -6.17 7.56 12.31
N THR A 460 -5.88 7.03 13.49
CA THR A 460 -5.98 7.77 14.76
C THR A 460 -4.96 8.90 14.86
N ASN A 461 -3.83 8.77 14.15
CA ASN A 461 -2.81 9.80 14.05
C ASN A 461 -2.47 10.04 12.56
N PRO A 462 -3.08 11.05 11.92
CA PRO A 462 -2.86 11.33 10.50
C PRO A 462 -1.42 11.76 10.21
N ASP A 463 -0.73 12.45 11.12
CA ASP A 463 0.66 12.88 10.91
C ASP A 463 1.64 11.70 10.88
N ALA A 464 1.40 10.67 11.69
CA ALA A 464 2.22 9.45 11.68
C ALA A 464 2.03 8.64 10.39
N GLU A 465 0.80 8.58 9.86
CA GLU A 465 0.50 7.92 8.59
C GLU A 465 1.18 8.65 7.42
N ASP A 466 1.09 9.98 7.39
CA ASP A 466 1.76 10.80 6.39
C ASP A 466 3.28 10.64 6.44
N ALA A 467 3.87 10.62 7.65
CA ALA A 467 5.30 10.37 7.81
C ALA A 467 5.71 9.00 7.26
N ALA A 468 4.91 7.96 7.46
CA ALA A 468 5.15 6.64 6.87
C ALA A 468 5.05 6.67 5.34
N ASN A 469 4.08 7.40 4.77
CA ASN A 469 3.96 7.59 3.32
C ASN A 469 5.15 8.35 2.72
N ILE A 470 5.58 9.43 3.35
CA ILE A 470 6.77 10.19 2.94
C ILE A 470 8.01 9.28 2.95
N MET A 471 8.18 8.42 3.97
CA MET A 471 9.28 7.46 4.01
C MET A 471 9.21 6.41 2.89
N ARG A 472 8.00 5.95 2.51
CA ARG A 472 7.80 5.08 1.34
C ARG A 472 8.23 5.78 0.05
N VAL A 473 7.85 7.04 -0.14
CA VAL A 473 8.27 7.86 -1.29
C VAL A 473 9.79 8.00 -1.35
N ILE A 474 10.44 8.32 -0.22
CA ILE A 474 11.91 8.42 -0.13
C ILE A 474 12.57 7.10 -0.54
N SER A 475 12.05 5.95 -0.07
CA SER A 475 12.58 4.63 -0.46
C SER A 475 12.49 4.37 -1.96
N ILE A 476 11.33 4.66 -2.57
CA ILE A 476 11.10 4.50 -4.01
C ILE A 476 12.05 5.40 -4.80
N LYS A 477 12.07 6.70 -4.49
CA LYS A 477 12.88 7.70 -5.20
C LYS A 477 14.39 7.49 -5.03
N ASN A 478 14.81 6.87 -3.93
CA ASN A 478 16.20 6.48 -3.72
C ASN A 478 16.59 5.24 -4.54
N TYR A 479 15.64 4.33 -4.83
CA TYR A 479 15.87 3.18 -5.69
C TYR A 479 15.80 3.54 -7.18
N SER A 480 14.76 4.27 -7.59
CA SER A 480 14.56 4.79 -8.95
C SER A 480 14.16 6.26 -8.86
N SER A 481 15.02 7.17 -9.29
CA SER A 481 14.75 8.62 -9.24
C SER A 481 13.77 9.08 -10.31
N ASP A 482 13.69 8.37 -11.43
CA ASP A 482 12.95 8.80 -12.62
C ASP A 482 11.49 8.30 -12.64
N ILE A 483 11.10 7.38 -11.75
CA ILE A 483 9.72 6.87 -11.67
C ILE A 483 8.75 7.97 -11.23
N ARG A 484 7.56 8.00 -11.82
CA ARG A 484 6.44 8.84 -11.39
C ARG A 484 5.83 8.31 -10.09
N VAL A 485 5.71 9.16 -9.06
CA VAL A 485 5.11 8.78 -7.78
C VAL A 485 3.90 9.65 -7.47
N ILE A 486 2.75 9.02 -7.23
CA ILE A 486 1.51 9.68 -6.81
C ILE A 486 1.19 9.23 -5.38
N VAL A 487 1.13 10.16 -4.44
CA VAL A 487 0.96 9.86 -3.01
C VAL A 487 -0.24 10.58 -2.41
N GLN A 488 -1.00 9.86 -1.59
CA GLN A 488 -2.03 10.44 -0.73
C GLN A 488 -1.42 10.91 0.59
N LEU A 489 -1.75 12.14 0.98
CA LEU A 489 -1.46 12.67 2.32
C LEU A 489 -2.76 13.14 2.98
N MET A 490 -2.82 12.97 4.29
CA MET A 490 -3.91 13.42 5.13
C MET A 490 -3.83 14.93 5.37
N GLN A 491 -2.67 15.44 5.77
CA GLN A 491 -2.48 16.82 6.23
C GLN A 491 -1.69 17.67 5.23
N TYR A 492 -2.06 18.94 5.12
CA TYR A 492 -1.43 19.86 4.17
C TYR A 492 0.00 20.24 4.57
N HIS A 493 0.31 20.41 5.85
CA HIS A 493 1.66 20.78 6.27
C HIS A 493 2.71 19.69 5.96
N ASN A 494 2.30 18.42 5.86
CA ASN A 494 3.21 17.31 5.57
C ASN A 494 3.64 17.28 4.10
N LYS A 495 2.86 17.92 3.21
CA LYS A 495 3.17 18.08 1.78
C LYS A 495 4.50 18.79 1.55
N ALA A 496 4.85 19.75 2.41
CA ALA A 496 6.10 20.49 2.33
C ALA A 496 7.35 19.59 2.41
N TYR A 497 7.27 18.46 3.12
CA TYR A 497 8.41 17.54 3.24
C TYR A 497 8.74 16.83 1.92
N LEU A 498 7.76 16.61 1.05
CA LEU A 498 7.98 15.99 -0.27
C LEU A 498 8.72 16.95 -1.21
N LEU A 499 8.41 18.24 -1.15
CA LEU A 499 9.09 19.28 -1.94
C LEU A 499 10.58 19.43 -1.58
N ASN A 500 10.98 18.97 -0.39
CA ASN A 500 12.38 18.96 0.04
C ASN A 500 13.19 17.77 -0.50
N ILE A 501 12.54 16.80 -1.15
CA ILE A 501 13.21 15.62 -1.73
C ILE A 501 13.82 16.04 -3.08
N PRO A 502 15.13 15.84 -3.32
CA PRO A 502 15.79 16.34 -4.53
C PRO A 502 15.32 15.65 -5.82
N SER A 503 14.90 14.39 -5.72
CA SER A 503 14.38 13.60 -6.85
C SER A 503 12.88 13.79 -7.09
N TRP A 504 12.21 14.64 -6.31
CA TRP A 504 10.79 14.95 -6.47
C TRP A 504 10.61 16.04 -7.53
N ASP A 505 9.94 15.72 -8.63
CA ASP A 505 9.75 16.65 -9.75
C ASP A 505 8.29 16.66 -10.22
N TRP A 506 7.56 17.70 -9.83
CA TRP A 506 6.17 17.92 -10.23
C TRP A 506 6.00 18.04 -11.75
N LYS A 507 7.05 18.42 -12.49
CA LYS A 507 7.00 18.51 -13.96
C LYS A 507 6.98 17.15 -14.64
N ARG A 508 7.42 16.09 -13.95
CA ARG A 508 7.37 14.71 -14.42
C ARG A 508 6.09 13.98 -14.02
N GLY A 509 5.15 14.68 -13.39
CA GLY A 509 3.90 14.11 -12.88
C GLY A 509 4.00 13.51 -11.48
N ASP A 510 5.02 13.86 -10.69
CA ASP A 510 5.02 13.53 -9.26
C ASP A 510 3.96 14.38 -8.54
N ASP A 511 2.87 13.73 -8.13
CA ASP A 511 1.68 14.41 -7.64
C ASP A 511 1.38 14.04 -6.18
N VAL A 512 0.93 15.04 -5.41
CA VAL A 512 0.46 14.85 -4.04
C VAL A 512 -1.02 15.16 -3.96
N ILE A 513 -1.81 14.15 -3.59
CA ILE A 513 -3.23 14.30 -3.31
C ILE A 513 -3.39 14.50 -1.81
N CYS A 514 -3.50 15.76 -1.39
CA CYS A 514 -3.78 16.11 0.00
C CYS A 514 -5.29 16.06 0.27
N LEU A 515 -5.73 15.09 1.05
CA LEU A 515 -7.15 14.87 1.33
C LEU A 515 -7.77 16.04 2.11
N ALA A 516 -7.08 16.59 3.13
CA ALA A 516 -7.59 17.76 3.84
C ALA A 516 -7.68 19.01 2.96
N GLU A 517 -6.72 19.23 2.03
CA GLU A 517 -6.74 20.36 1.09
C GLU A 517 -7.97 20.29 0.18
N LEU A 518 -8.19 19.14 -0.46
CA LEU A 518 -9.28 18.96 -1.41
C LEU A 518 -10.64 18.89 -0.73
N LYS A 519 -10.77 18.10 0.35
CA LYS A 519 -12.03 17.99 1.13
C LYS A 519 -12.53 19.36 1.56
N LEU A 520 -11.69 20.12 2.27
CA LEU A 520 -12.09 21.42 2.79
C LEU A 520 -12.26 22.45 1.68
N GLY A 521 -11.49 22.35 0.61
CA GLY A 521 -11.67 23.18 -0.58
C GLY A 521 -13.01 22.96 -1.28
N PHE A 522 -13.46 21.72 -1.48
CA PHE A 522 -14.76 21.42 -2.08
C PHE A 522 -15.92 21.95 -1.23
N ILE A 523 -15.82 21.80 0.09
CA ILE A 523 -16.79 22.34 1.04
C ILE A 523 -16.78 23.88 1.01
N ALA A 524 -15.60 24.51 0.93
CA ALA A 524 -15.45 25.97 0.83
C ALA A 524 -16.08 26.52 -0.45
N GLN A 525 -15.79 25.93 -1.62
CA GLN A 525 -16.43 26.33 -2.88
C GLN A 525 -17.95 26.12 -2.85
N SER A 526 -18.43 25.10 -2.15
CA SER A 526 -19.87 24.88 -1.95
C SER A 526 -20.53 25.97 -1.10
N CYS A 527 -19.77 26.67 -0.24
CA CYS A 527 -20.28 27.84 0.48
C CYS A 527 -20.48 29.05 -0.44
N LEU A 528 -19.79 29.09 -1.59
CA LEU A 528 -19.98 30.10 -2.63
C LEU A 528 -21.13 29.70 -3.57
N ALA A 529 -21.13 28.44 -3.99
CA ALA A 529 -22.11 27.84 -4.90
C ALA A 529 -22.60 26.47 -4.36
N PRO A 530 -23.71 26.40 -3.61
CA PRO A 530 -24.27 25.16 -3.07
C PRO A 530 -24.37 24.02 -4.11
N GLY A 531 -23.95 22.80 -3.77
CA GLY A 531 -23.93 21.66 -4.71
C GLY A 531 -22.72 21.57 -5.64
N PHE A 532 -21.79 22.54 -5.59
CA PHE A 532 -20.55 22.47 -6.37
C PHE A 532 -19.69 21.25 -6.01
N SER A 533 -19.64 20.84 -4.73
CA SER A 533 -18.91 19.64 -4.29
C SER A 533 -19.38 18.38 -5.03
N THR A 534 -20.68 18.16 -5.12
CA THR A 534 -21.30 17.03 -5.83
C THR A 534 -21.02 17.09 -7.32
N MET A 535 -21.15 18.27 -7.94
CA MET A 535 -20.83 18.46 -9.36
C MET A 535 -19.39 18.01 -9.64
N MET A 536 -18.43 18.50 -8.86
CA MET A 536 -17.03 18.12 -9.05
C MET A 536 -16.78 16.66 -8.73
N ALA A 537 -17.35 16.13 -7.65
CA ALA A 537 -17.21 14.72 -7.26
C ALA A 537 -17.66 13.76 -8.36
N ASN A 538 -18.70 14.12 -9.10
CA ASN A 538 -19.18 13.34 -10.23
C ASN A 538 -18.26 13.44 -11.45
N LEU A 539 -17.55 14.55 -11.66
CA LEU A 539 -16.71 14.78 -12.84
C LEU A 539 -15.39 13.98 -12.86
N PHE A 540 -14.96 13.44 -11.72
CA PHE A 540 -13.71 12.66 -11.62
C PHE A 540 -13.92 11.22 -11.13
N ALA A 541 -15.14 10.84 -10.75
CA ALA A 541 -15.52 9.46 -10.51
C ALA A 541 -16.05 8.89 -11.82
N MET A 542 -15.57 7.71 -12.23
CA MET A 542 -16.06 7.13 -13.47
C MET A 542 -17.32 6.33 -13.20
N ARG A 543 -18.37 6.61 -13.97
CA ARG A 543 -19.70 6.07 -13.71
C ARG A 543 -20.38 5.69 -15.00
N SER A 544 -20.54 4.39 -15.21
CA SER A 544 -21.45 3.91 -16.25
C SER A 544 -22.91 4.11 -15.79
N PHE A 545 -23.73 4.68 -16.65
CA PHE A 545 -25.15 4.84 -16.36
C PHE A 545 -26.01 4.23 -17.47
N LYS A 546 -27.12 3.59 -17.07
CA LYS A 546 -28.16 3.10 -17.97
C LYS A 546 -29.48 3.78 -17.61
N THR A 547 -29.97 4.64 -18.50
CA THR A 547 -31.30 5.27 -18.35
C THR A 547 -32.38 4.20 -18.45
N SER A 548 -33.36 4.25 -17.54
CA SER A 548 -34.56 3.42 -17.64
C SER A 548 -35.79 4.32 -17.73
N GLN A 549 -36.87 3.84 -18.37
CA GLN A 549 -38.14 4.59 -18.37
C GLN A 549 -38.85 4.52 -17.00
N THR A 550 -38.40 3.64 -16.12
CA THR A 550 -38.95 3.42 -14.78
C THR A 550 -38.34 4.33 -13.72
N THR A 551 -37.18 4.93 -13.98
CA THR A 551 -36.51 5.84 -13.05
C THR A 551 -37.18 7.22 -13.05
N PRO A 552 -37.32 7.89 -11.89
CA PRO A 552 -37.87 9.24 -11.81
C PRO A 552 -37.16 10.25 -12.73
N ASP A 553 -37.89 11.22 -13.26
CA ASP A 553 -37.35 12.23 -14.18
C ASP A 553 -36.18 13.04 -13.59
N TRP A 554 -36.25 13.38 -12.30
CA TRP A 554 -35.18 14.12 -11.63
C TRP A 554 -33.89 13.29 -11.58
N LEU A 555 -34.01 11.99 -11.27
CA LEU A 555 -32.89 11.06 -11.16
C LEU A 555 -32.28 10.80 -12.54
N ASN A 556 -33.09 10.67 -13.59
CA ASN A 556 -32.59 10.56 -14.95
C ASN A 556 -31.75 11.79 -15.36
N LEU A 557 -32.23 13.00 -15.05
CA LEU A 557 -31.47 14.23 -15.32
C LEU A 557 -30.18 14.32 -14.49
N TYR A 558 -30.22 13.90 -13.23
CA TYR A 558 -29.03 13.83 -12.37
C TYR A 558 -28.01 12.83 -12.93
N LEU A 559 -28.45 11.62 -13.27
CA LEU A 559 -27.60 10.54 -13.80
C LEU A 559 -26.95 10.91 -15.13
N CYS A 560 -27.66 11.61 -16.02
CA CYS A 560 -27.08 12.14 -17.25
C CYS A 560 -25.92 13.10 -16.99
N GLY A 561 -25.98 13.88 -15.90
CA GLY A 561 -24.86 14.70 -15.46
C GLY A 561 -23.78 13.89 -14.71
N ALA A 562 -24.19 12.91 -13.91
CA ALA A 562 -23.26 12.07 -13.17
C ALA A 562 -22.34 11.23 -14.07
N GLY A 563 -22.76 10.91 -15.30
CA GLY A 563 -21.94 10.28 -16.33
C GLY A 563 -21.10 11.24 -17.18
N MET A 564 -20.98 12.52 -16.78
CA MET A 564 -20.06 13.47 -17.41
C MET A 564 -18.72 13.42 -16.70
N GLU A 565 -17.63 13.47 -17.45
CA GLU A 565 -16.26 13.35 -16.95
C GLU A 565 -15.36 14.45 -17.53
N MET A 566 -14.22 14.69 -16.87
CA MET A 566 -13.19 15.62 -17.36
C MET A 566 -12.16 14.92 -18.23
N TYR A 567 -11.93 15.48 -19.41
CA TYR A 567 -10.96 15.00 -20.39
C TYR A 567 -10.03 16.10 -20.87
N THR A 568 -8.87 15.70 -21.36
CA THR A 568 -7.89 16.59 -22.00
C THR A 568 -7.59 16.10 -23.40
N ASP A 569 -7.68 16.99 -24.39
CA ASP A 569 -7.27 16.69 -25.76
C ASP A 569 -6.81 17.97 -26.47
N THR A 570 -6.09 17.82 -27.56
CA THR A 570 -5.60 18.91 -28.40
C THR A 570 -6.69 19.44 -29.33
N LEU A 571 -6.80 20.76 -29.39
CA LEU A 571 -7.73 21.41 -30.32
C LEU A 571 -7.25 21.29 -31.77
N SER A 572 -8.18 21.12 -32.71
CA SER A 572 -7.84 21.08 -34.14
C SER A 572 -7.30 22.42 -34.65
N HIS A 573 -6.56 22.37 -35.75
CA HIS A 573 -6.05 23.58 -36.42
C HIS A 573 -7.18 24.52 -36.89
N SER A 574 -8.43 24.06 -36.99
CA SER A 574 -9.57 24.90 -37.36
C SER A 574 -9.90 25.96 -36.31
N PHE A 575 -9.51 25.73 -35.06
CA PHE A 575 -9.76 26.64 -33.94
C PHE A 575 -8.65 27.68 -33.75
N VAL A 576 -7.51 27.53 -34.43
CA VAL A 576 -6.36 28.44 -34.29
C VAL A 576 -6.74 29.84 -34.76
N GLY A 577 -6.49 30.83 -33.90
CA GLY A 577 -6.82 32.25 -34.16
C GLY A 577 -8.28 32.62 -33.85
N MET A 578 -9.13 31.68 -33.44
CA MET A 578 -10.43 32.01 -32.82
C MET A 578 -10.23 32.51 -31.40
N THR A 579 -11.13 33.39 -30.94
CA THR A 579 -11.18 33.74 -29.52
C THR A 579 -11.74 32.58 -28.70
N PHE A 580 -11.37 32.49 -27.42
CA PHE A 580 -11.87 31.42 -26.54
C PHE A 580 -13.41 31.34 -26.52
N PRO A 581 -14.17 32.44 -26.33
CA PRO A 581 -15.64 32.38 -26.32
C PRO A 581 -16.26 31.90 -27.64
N GLU A 582 -15.66 32.26 -28.79
CA GLU A 582 -16.14 31.81 -30.10
C GLU A 582 -15.93 30.30 -30.29
N ALA A 583 -14.78 29.78 -29.84
CA ALA A 583 -14.48 28.36 -29.92
C ALA A 583 -15.40 27.54 -29.01
N VAL A 584 -15.62 27.99 -27.77
CA VAL A 584 -16.52 27.34 -26.81
C VAL A 584 -17.95 27.29 -27.34
N ASP A 585 -18.46 28.37 -27.92
CA ASP A 585 -19.81 28.42 -28.50
C ASP A 585 -19.99 27.43 -29.67
N LEU A 586 -18.95 27.28 -30.51
CA LEU A 586 -18.95 26.28 -31.57
C LEU A 586 -18.92 24.86 -30.99
N LEU A 587 -18.00 24.58 -30.07
CA LEU A 587 -17.82 23.27 -29.44
C LEU A 587 -19.10 22.81 -28.73
N PHE A 588 -19.75 23.70 -27.98
CA PHE A 588 -20.96 23.37 -27.24
C PHE A 588 -22.15 23.12 -28.16
N ASN A 589 -22.48 24.08 -29.04
CA ASN A 589 -23.69 24.00 -29.87
C ASN A 589 -23.55 23.04 -31.08
N ARG A 590 -22.34 22.80 -31.59
CA ARG A 590 -22.12 21.91 -32.75
C ARG A 590 -21.58 20.54 -32.37
N LEU A 591 -20.67 20.45 -31.40
CA LEU A 591 -20.04 19.19 -31.02
C LEU A 591 -20.59 18.59 -29.72
N GLY A 592 -21.45 19.32 -28.99
CA GLY A 592 -21.95 18.86 -27.68
C GLY A 592 -20.85 18.75 -26.63
N LEU A 593 -19.73 19.48 -26.80
CA LEU A 593 -18.58 19.43 -25.89
C LEU A 593 -18.46 20.74 -25.12
N LEU A 594 -18.31 20.65 -23.80
CA LEU A 594 -18.11 21.83 -22.95
C LEU A 594 -16.61 22.03 -22.70
N LEU A 595 -16.01 23.06 -23.31
CA LEU A 595 -14.62 23.46 -23.07
C LEU A 595 -14.56 24.40 -21.85
N LEU A 596 -13.83 24.00 -20.80
CA LEU A 596 -13.67 24.75 -19.55
C LEU A 596 -12.43 25.64 -19.52
N ALA A 597 -11.30 25.09 -19.96
CA ALA A 597 -10.00 25.71 -19.81
C ALA A 597 -9.09 25.38 -20.99
N ILE A 598 -8.05 26.18 -21.18
CA ILE A 598 -6.99 25.93 -22.16
C ILE A 598 -5.63 26.08 -21.50
N GLU A 599 -4.67 25.32 -22.00
CA GLU A 599 -3.26 25.46 -21.65
C GLU A 599 -2.63 26.66 -22.39
N LEU A 600 -2.05 27.58 -21.63
CA LEU A 600 -1.23 28.68 -22.15
C LEU A 600 0.23 28.30 -22.06
N LYS A 601 0.92 28.29 -23.21
CA LYS A 601 2.36 28.08 -23.28
C LYS A 601 3.05 29.43 -23.11
N ASP A 602 3.81 29.57 -22.03
CA ASP A 602 4.64 30.75 -21.81
C ASP A 602 6.03 30.54 -22.44
N GLU A 603 6.41 31.39 -23.40
CA GLU A 603 7.69 31.25 -24.11
C GLU A 603 8.91 31.59 -23.23
N GLU A 604 8.73 32.40 -22.17
CA GLU A 604 9.83 32.87 -21.32
C GLU A 604 10.16 31.91 -20.17
N ASN A 605 9.15 31.35 -19.49
CA ASN A 605 9.35 30.52 -18.29
C ASN A 605 9.30 29.00 -18.55
N LYS A 606 8.92 28.55 -19.75
CA LYS A 606 8.60 27.13 -20.05
C LYS A 606 7.59 26.53 -19.06
N GLU A 607 6.76 27.36 -18.44
CA GLU A 607 5.69 26.91 -17.55
C GLU A 607 4.38 26.86 -18.34
N CYS A 608 3.68 25.74 -18.19
CA CYS A 608 2.35 25.55 -18.77
C CYS A 608 1.32 26.05 -17.76
N ASN A 609 0.72 27.20 -18.03
CA ASN A 609 -0.30 27.78 -17.16
C ASN A 609 -1.69 27.40 -17.67
N ILE A 610 -2.53 26.84 -16.79
CA ILE A 610 -3.91 26.50 -17.13
C ILE A 610 -4.78 27.74 -16.93
N ALA A 611 -5.39 28.23 -18.01
CA ALA A 611 -6.31 29.36 -17.97
C ALA A 611 -7.77 28.87 -18.02
N ILE A 612 -8.51 29.10 -16.94
CA ILE A 612 -9.93 28.74 -16.81
C ILE A 612 -10.80 29.90 -17.29
N ASN A 613 -11.69 29.64 -18.26
CA ASN A 613 -12.55 30.63 -18.92
C ASN A 613 -11.84 31.97 -19.25
N PRO A 614 -10.74 31.97 -20.04
CA PRO A 614 -10.01 33.18 -20.36
C PRO A 614 -10.86 34.20 -21.13
N GLY A 615 -10.50 35.48 -20.97
CA GLY A 615 -11.15 36.58 -21.67
C GLY A 615 -11.03 36.53 -23.20
N PRO A 616 -11.83 37.33 -23.93
CA PRO A 616 -11.82 37.36 -25.39
C PRO A 616 -10.50 37.85 -26.00
N HIS A 617 -9.59 38.41 -25.18
CA HIS A 617 -8.25 38.84 -25.59
C HIS A 617 -7.29 37.68 -25.83
N ILE A 618 -7.58 36.49 -25.28
CA ILE A 618 -6.78 35.28 -25.48
C ILE A 618 -7.31 34.52 -26.70
N VAL A 619 -6.40 34.25 -27.64
CA VAL A 619 -6.66 33.48 -28.86
C VAL A 619 -6.04 32.08 -28.77
N ILE A 620 -6.69 31.10 -29.39
CA ILE A 620 -6.21 29.73 -29.39
C ILE A 620 -4.96 29.63 -30.27
N GLN A 621 -3.89 29.10 -29.68
CA GLN A 621 -2.61 28.88 -30.35
C GLN A 621 -2.57 27.47 -30.99
N PRO A 622 -1.63 27.21 -31.92
CA PRO A 622 -1.41 25.88 -32.44
C PRO A 622 -1.02 24.89 -31.33
N GLN A 623 -1.58 23.68 -31.36
CA GLN A 623 -1.31 22.62 -30.36
C GLN A 623 -1.63 23.02 -28.92
N THR A 624 -2.64 23.87 -28.72
CA THR A 624 -3.21 24.13 -27.39
C THR A 624 -4.01 22.91 -26.93
N GLN A 625 -3.74 22.45 -25.71
CA GLN A 625 -4.56 21.46 -25.03
C GLN A 625 -5.80 22.13 -24.42
N GLY A 626 -6.97 21.55 -24.66
CA GLY A 626 -8.24 21.97 -24.07
C GLY A 626 -8.68 20.99 -22.99
N PHE A 627 -9.35 21.52 -21.97
CA PHE A 627 -9.97 20.75 -20.90
C PHE A 627 -11.48 20.72 -21.12
N PHE A 628 -12.03 19.53 -21.32
CA PHE A 628 -13.42 19.33 -21.73
C PHE A 628 -14.21 18.57 -20.65
N ILE A 629 -15.51 18.88 -20.57
CA ILE A 629 -16.50 18.00 -19.94
C ILE A 629 -17.29 17.31 -21.06
N ALA A 630 -17.33 15.99 -21.03
CA ALA A 630 -18.05 15.14 -22.00
C ALA A 630 -18.44 13.80 -21.36
N GLN A 631 -19.23 12.99 -22.07
CA GLN A 631 -19.63 11.66 -21.58
C GLN A 631 -18.55 10.59 -21.78
N SER A 632 -17.67 10.74 -22.77
CA SER A 632 -16.60 9.78 -23.02
C SER A 632 -15.38 10.41 -23.70
N ALA A 633 -14.23 9.75 -23.62
CA ALA A 633 -13.00 10.17 -24.29
C ALA A 633 -13.17 10.24 -25.82
N ASP A 634 -13.91 9.29 -26.40
CA ASP A 634 -14.18 9.24 -27.84
C ASP A 634 -15.00 10.44 -28.35
N GLU A 635 -15.90 10.96 -27.51
CA GLU A 635 -16.63 12.19 -27.82
C GLU A 635 -15.71 13.41 -27.92
N VAL A 636 -14.67 13.46 -27.10
CA VAL A 636 -13.72 14.58 -27.05
C VAL A 636 -12.80 14.59 -28.27
N LYS A 637 -12.45 13.41 -28.80
CA LYS A 637 -11.66 13.28 -30.05
C LYS A 637 -12.31 13.99 -31.25
N ARG A 638 -13.62 14.26 -31.20
CA ARG A 638 -14.34 15.07 -32.20
C ARG A 638 -13.78 16.50 -32.30
N ALA A 639 -13.33 17.08 -31.19
CA ALA A 639 -12.71 18.40 -31.16
C ALA A 639 -11.39 18.42 -31.96
N PHE A 640 -10.60 17.35 -31.89
CA PHE A 640 -9.37 17.20 -32.67
C PHE A 640 -9.64 16.95 -34.16
N PHE A 641 -10.67 16.16 -34.49
CA PHE A 641 -11.02 15.84 -35.88
C PHE A 641 -11.80 16.94 -36.61
N TRP A 642 -12.29 17.96 -35.90
CA TRP A 642 -13.13 19.01 -36.47
C TRP A 642 -12.42 19.78 -37.58
N CYS A 643 -13.04 19.81 -38.76
CA CYS A 643 -12.58 20.59 -39.89
C CYS A 643 -13.75 21.34 -40.53
N LYS A 644 -13.66 22.69 -40.55
CA LYS A 644 -14.73 23.54 -41.08
C LYS A 644 -15.06 23.24 -42.55
N GLN A 645 -14.10 22.83 -43.37
CA GLN A 645 -14.38 22.51 -44.79
C GLN A 645 -15.04 21.13 -44.97
N CYS A 646 -14.67 20.18 -44.09
CA CYS A 646 -15.05 18.79 -44.22
C CYS A 646 -16.39 18.52 -43.44
N HIS A 647 -16.71 19.26 -42.36
CA HIS A 647 -17.78 18.92 -41.39
C HIS A 647 -18.84 20.02 -41.12
N ASP A 648 -18.83 21.18 -41.81
CA ASP A 648 -19.77 22.30 -41.51
C ASP A 648 -21.26 21.91 -41.67
N ASP A 649 -21.56 21.06 -42.65
CA ASP A 649 -22.92 20.68 -43.03
C ASP A 649 -23.46 19.47 -42.23
N ILE A 650 -22.62 18.83 -41.41
CA ILE A 650 -23.00 17.63 -40.64
C ILE A 650 -23.78 18.06 -39.40
N LYS A 651 -25.02 17.57 -39.26
CA LYS A 651 -25.86 17.82 -38.07
C LYS A 651 -25.73 16.72 -37.01
N ASP A 652 -25.51 15.49 -37.43
CA ASP A 652 -25.31 14.37 -36.52
C ASP A 652 -23.84 14.30 -36.09
N VAL A 653 -23.61 14.60 -34.81
CA VAL A 653 -22.28 14.74 -34.21
C VAL A 653 -21.50 13.42 -34.25
N SER A 654 -22.18 12.28 -34.29
CA SER A 654 -21.57 10.95 -34.34
C SER A 654 -20.82 10.65 -35.65
N LEU A 655 -21.12 11.39 -36.73
CA LEU A 655 -20.49 11.21 -38.04
C LEU A 655 -19.14 11.96 -38.17
N ILE A 656 -18.76 12.76 -37.17
CA ILE A 656 -17.53 13.55 -37.17
C ILE A 656 -16.34 12.63 -36.88
N LYS A 657 -15.67 12.19 -37.93
CA LYS A 657 -14.49 11.32 -37.88
C LYS A 657 -13.27 11.99 -38.51
N LYS A 658 -12.09 11.37 -38.41
CA LYS A 658 -10.84 11.88 -38.98
C LYS A 658 -11.01 12.24 -40.46
N CYS A 659 -10.84 13.52 -40.77
CA CYS A 659 -10.97 14.03 -42.12
C CYS A 659 -9.70 13.74 -42.97
N LYS A 660 -9.86 13.64 -44.30
CA LYS A 660 -8.74 13.50 -45.26
C LYS A 660 -8.08 14.84 -45.62
N CYS A 661 -8.61 15.94 -45.08
CA CYS A 661 -8.07 17.28 -45.22
C CYS A 661 -6.59 17.24 -44.69
N LYS A 662 -5.58 17.48 -45.55
CA LYS A 662 -4.16 17.46 -45.11
C LYS A 662 -3.96 18.55 -44.06
N ASN A 663 -3.56 18.18 -42.84
CA ASN A 663 -3.07 19.12 -41.82
C ASN A 663 -1.82 19.84 -42.37
N LEU A 664 -2.04 20.93 -43.10
CA LEU A 664 -1.09 21.55 -44.03
C LEU A 664 0.11 22.25 -43.36
N ALA A 665 0.21 22.20 -42.02
CA ALA A 665 1.29 22.83 -41.26
C ALA A 665 2.23 21.85 -40.52
N LEU A 666 1.80 20.61 -40.20
CA LEU A 666 2.56 19.73 -39.30
C LEU A 666 3.75 18.99 -39.94
N PHE A 667 3.88 18.98 -41.27
CA PHE A 667 4.94 18.23 -41.97
C PHE A 667 5.99 19.09 -42.71
N ARG A 668 5.96 20.43 -42.59
CA ARG A 668 6.87 21.32 -43.36
C ARG A 668 8.12 21.80 -42.64
N ARG A 669 8.40 21.34 -41.42
CA ARG A 669 9.68 21.58 -40.73
C ARG A 669 10.36 20.25 -40.38
N ASN A 670 10.83 19.54 -41.41
CA ASN A 670 12.01 18.67 -41.35
C ASN A 670 12.20 18.02 -42.72
N THR A 671 12.82 18.74 -43.66
CA THR A 671 13.53 18.14 -44.80
C THR A 671 14.32 19.24 -45.49
N LYS A 672 15.61 19.35 -45.12
CA LYS A 672 16.60 19.96 -46.01
C LYS A 672 16.83 18.98 -47.16
N HIS A 673 16.72 19.52 -48.38
CA HIS A 673 17.21 19.03 -49.67
C HIS A 673 17.86 17.64 -49.72
N SER A 674 17.26 16.75 -50.51
CA SER A 674 18.00 15.79 -51.34
C SER A 674 17.16 15.37 -52.54
N THR A 675 17.63 15.73 -53.72
CA THR A 675 17.13 15.30 -55.02
C THR A 675 17.73 13.94 -55.38
N ALA A 676 16.91 12.93 -55.70
CA ALA A 676 17.23 11.91 -56.72
C ALA A 676 16.01 11.01 -57.00
N ALA A 677 15.85 10.68 -58.28
CA ALA A 677 14.78 9.89 -58.89
C ALA A 677 14.89 8.37 -58.63
N ARG A 678 13.77 7.64 -58.75
CA ARG A 678 13.50 6.68 -59.87
C ARG A 678 12.25 5.80 -59.60
N GLU A 679 11.73 5.31 -60.72
CA GLU A 679 10.44 4.72 -61.08
C GLU A 679 10.00 3.34 -60.52
N LYS A 680 8.65 3.23 -60.43
CA LYS A 680 7.69 2.20 -60.94
C LYS A 680 7.56 0.77 -60.35
N ASN A 681 6.26 0.47 -60.13
CA ASN A 681 5.49 -0.80 -60.15
C ASN A 681 5.25 -1.48 -58.78
N ALA A 682 4.15 -2.18 -58.49
CA ALA A 682 2.75 -2.18 -58.93
C ALA A 682 1.93 -3.03 -57.92
N LYS A 683 0.60 -2.82 -57.91
CA LYS A 683 -0.50 -3.68 -57.41
C LYS A 683 -0.96 -3.59 -55.94
N ILE A 684 -2.28 -3.76 -55.85
CA ILE A 684 -3.25 -3.59 -54.76
C ILE A 684 -3.53 -4.97 -54.14
N SER A 685 -3.53 -5.07 -52.79
CA SER A 685 -4.54 -5.80 -52.00
C SER A 685 -4.28 -5.65 -50.49
N ASP A 686 -5.32 -5.15 -49.81
CA ASP A 686 -5.83 -5.43 -48.46
C ASP A 686 -5.08 -5.05 -47.17
N TYR A 687 -5.72 -4.11 -46.46
CA TYR A 687 -6.01 -4.02 -45.03
C TYR A 687 -5.23 -4.94 -44.07
N SER A 688 -4.26 -4.35 -43.38
CA SER A 688 -3.91 -4.49 -41.95
C SER A 688 -2.41 -4.24 -41.79
N ASP A 689 -2.00 -2.96 -41.70
CA ASP A 689 -0.71 -2.53 -41.12
C ASP A 689 -0.52 -1.03 -41.40
N PHE A 690 -0.95 -0.17 -40.47
CA PHE A 690 -0.49 1.22 -40.45
C PHE A 690 -0.36 1.81 -39.03
N ASP A 691 -0.38 0.99 -37.98
CA ASP A 691 -0.15 1.44 -36.60
C ASP A 691 1.31 1.25 -36.12
N ALA A 692 2.18 0.65 -36.93
CA ALA A 692 3.57 0.37 -36.56
C ALA A 692 4.59 1.49 -36.92
N LEU A 693 4.16 2.71 -37.25
CA LEU A 693 5.06 3.80 -37.67
C LEU A 693 4.99 5.08 -36.82
N PHE A 694 4.36 5.05 -35.64
CA PHE A 694 4.32 6.19 -34.72
C PHE A 694 5.14 6.02 -33.42
N TYR A 695 5.87 4.92 -33.26
CA TYR A 695 6.85 4.74 -32.18
C TYR A 695 8.27 4.58 -32.73
N GLN A 696 8.83 5.66 -33.26
CA GLN A 696 10.28 5.76 -33.50
C GLN A 696 10.69 7.21 -33.73
N ASN A 697 10.64 8.02 -32.68
CA ASN A 697 11.39 9.28 -32.59
C ASN A 697 11.58 9.65 -31.12
N ASP A 698 12.45 8.90 -30.42
CA ASP A 698 13.18 9.44 -29.25
C ASP A 698 14.50 8.70 -28.94
N ALA A 699 15.07 8.01 -29.91
CA ALA A 699 16.37 7.35 -29.76
C ALA A 699 17.26 7.66 -30.97
N ARG A 700 17.86 8.85 -31.01
CA ARG A 700 19.12 9.13 -31.75
C ARG A 700 19.63 10.55 -31.48
N ALA A 701 20.30 10.70 -30.34
CA ALA A 701 21.29 11.76 -30.14
C ALA A 701 22.44 11.25 -29.26
N THR A 702 23.03 10.11 -29.63
CA THR A 702 24.37 9.71 -29.18
C THR A 702 25.15 9.17 -30.39
N ASP A 703 26.44 9.52 -30.41
CA ASP A 703 27.51 9.03 -31.27
C ASP A 703 27.69 9.65 -32.65
N VAL A 704 28.40 10.80 -32.69
CA VAL A 704 29.51 11.00 -33.64
C VAL A 704 30.67 11.77 -32.97
N LEU A 705 31.77 11.04 -32.76
CA LEU A 705 33.18 11.44 -32.75
C LEU A 705 33.81 12.18 -31.54
N GLN A 706 34.32 11.32 -30.67
CA GLN A 706 35.60 11.39 -29.98
C GLN A 706 36.77 11.82 -30.90
N GLN A 707 37.47 12.92 -30.59
CA GLN A 707 38.90 13.13 -30.81
C GLN A 707 39.31 14.52 -30.30
N PHE A 708 39.98 14.57 -29.13
CA PHE A 708 41.23 15.30 -28.86
C PHE A 708 41.53 15.23 -27.35
N GLN A 709 42.54 14.42 -27.01
CA GLN A 709 43.27 14.45 -25.75
C GLN A 709 44.27 15.62 -25.77
N PRO A 710 44.65 16.21 -24.61
CA PRO A 710 45.95 15.81 -24.07
C PRO A 710 46.09 15.79 -22.53
N GLN A 711 46.73 14.70 -22.07
CA GLN A 711 47.76 14.51 -21.03
C GLN A 711 47.83 15.37 -19.75
N ALA A 712 47.90 14.64 -18.62
CA ALA A 712 48.26 15.07 -17.27
C ALA A 712 49.76 15.38 -17.09
N PRO A 713 50.13 16.11 -16.01
CA PRO A 713 51.07 15.55 -15.05
C PRO A 713 50.68 15.79 -13.57
N ALA A 714 51.35 15.05 -12.68
CA ALA A 714 50.97 14.71 -11.31
C ALA A 714 51.37 15.71 -10.20
N GLY A 715 50.42 15.95 -9.27
CA GLY A 715 50.54 16.19 -7.80
C GLY A 715 51.29 17.43 -7.25
N PRO A 716 51.12 17.82 -5.96
CA PRO A 716 50.16 17.37 -4.92
C PRO A 716 49.41 18.50 -4.15
N MET A 717 48.27 18.13 -3.54
CA MET A 717 47.63 18.65 -2.29
C MET A 717 47.38 20.16 -2.08
N GLY A 718 46.10 20.54 -1.88
CA GLY A 718 45.68 21.65 -0.99
C GLY A 718 44.79 22.75 -1.61
N HIS A 719 43.52 22.79 -1.15
CA HIS A 719 42.61 23.96 -1.05
C HIS A 719 42.39 24.89 -2.27
N LEU A 720 41.14 24.94 -2.80
CA LEU A 720 40.18 26.05 -2.61
C LEU A 720 38.86 25.75 -3.37
N GLY A 721 37.82 25.36 -2.65
CA GLY A 721 36.43 25.39 -3.12
C GLY A 721 35.80 26.71 -2.71
N GLN A 722 35.25 27.44 -3.67
CA GLN A 722 34.63 28.75 -3.48
C GLN A 722 33.24 28.56 -2.87
N GLN A 723 33.17 28.61 -1.54
CA GLN A 723 31.93 28.74 -0.77
C GLN A 723 31.48 30.20 -0.74
N VAL A 724 30.25 30.46 -1.17
CA VAL A 724 29.53 31.69 -0.79
C VAL A 724 28.89 31.42 0.57
N GLN A 725 29.55 31.91 1.62
CA GLN A 725 29.16 31.72 3.02
C GLN A 725 28.39 32.96 3.51
N LEU A 726 27.06 32.87 3.59
CA LEU A 726 26.23 33.86 4.29
C LEU A 726 26.27 33.55 5.79
N ARG A 727 26.90 34.45 6.54
CA ARG A 727 27.13 34.35 8.00
C ARG A 727 25.84 34.50 8.79
N MET A 728 25.58 33.51 9.65
CA MET A 728 24.72 33.61 10.84
C MET A 728 25.28 34.65 11.83
N ILE A 729 24.44 35.57 12.32
CA ILE A 729 24.72 36.40 13.49
C ILE A 729 23.55 36.27 14.47
N ASN A 730 23.86 35.70 15.64
CA ASN A 730 23.02 35.61 16.83
C ASN A 730 22.50 37.00 17.26
N GLN A 731 21.20 37.10 17.50
CA GLN A 731 20.59 38.22 18.21
C GLN A 731 20.85 38.10 19.72
N GLN A 732 21.70 38.97 20.26
CA GLN A 732 21.57 39.45 21.64
C GLN A 732 21.65 40.98 21.65
N ARG A 733 20.66 41.58 22.34
CA ARG A 733 20.32 43.02 22.45
C ARG A 733 21.54 43.93 22.62
N PRO A 734 21.46 45.18 22.11
CA PRO A 734 21.73 46.28 23.05
C PRO A 734 20.87 47.55 22.87
N SER A 735 20.70 48.19 24.01
CA SER A 735 20.20 49.52 24.30
C SER A 735 21.17 50.65 23.92
N SER A 736 20.58 51.78 23.51
CA SER A 736 21.01 53.19 23.69
C SER A 736 22.37 53.68 23.16
N GLY A 737 22.32 54.58 22.15
CA GLY A 737 22.74 55.98 22.32
C GLY A 737 24.01 56.52 21.61
N GLY A 738 23.83 57.51 20.71
CA GLY A 738 24.77 58.64 20.44
C GLY A 738 25.52 58.63 19.09
N ARG A 739 25.05 59.33 18.03
CA ARG A 739 25.45 60.68 17.48
C ARG A 739 26.93 60.81 16.99
N ARG A 740 27.31 61.43 15.86
CA ARG A 740 26.71 62.40 14.90
C ARG A 740 27.66 62.66 13.70
N ASN A 741 27.11 62.97 12.50
CA ASN A 741 27.48 64.00 11.49
C ASN A 741 27.15 63.53 10.05
N SER A 742 26.60 64.28 9.08
CA SER A 742 25.76 65.48 8.98
C SER A 742 25.56 65.75 7.47
N MET A 743 24.33 65.93 6.98
CA MET A 743 24.00 66.70 5.76
C MET A 743 22.57 67.24 5.88
N SER A 744 22.35 68.42 5.33
CA SER A 744 21.45 69.49 5.78
C SER A 744 20.01 69.48 5.24
N ILE A 745 19.12 70.08 6.04
CA ILE A 745 17.67 70.31 5.90
C ILE A 745 17.38 71.59 5.06
N PRO A 746 16.29 71.65 4.25
CA PRO A 746 15.57 72.89 3.95
C PRO A 746 14.40 73.11 4.94
N PRO A 747 14.10 74.36 5.32
CA PRO A 747 13.24 74.66 6.46
C PRO A 747 11.77 74.72 6.04
N ASP A 748 10.96 73.78 6.51
CA ASP A 748 9.66 74.15 7.06
C ASP A 748 9.17 73.09 8.05
N GLY A 749 8.82 73.55 9.25
CA GLY A 749 8.62 72.71 10.41
C GLY A 749 7.26 72.02 10.42
N ARG A 750 7.25 70.72 10.15
CA ARG A 750 6.32 69.74 10.78
C ARG A 750 7.10 68.46 11.03
N GLY A 751 7.13 68.01 12.28
CA GLY A 751 7.74 66.74 12.64
C GLY A 751 7.06 65.61 11.87
N VAL A 752 7.83 64.86 11.08
CA VAL A 752 7.38 63.60 10.49
C VAL A 752 7.49 62.54 11.59
N ASP A 753 6.34 62.10 12.10
CA ASP A 753 6.21 61.00 13.04
C ASP A 753 6.61 59.70 12.31
N PHE A 754 7.84 59.20 12.50
CA PHE A 754 8.29 57.90 11.95
C PHE A 754 7.38 56.72 12.34
N SER A 755 6.58 56.85 13.40
CA SER A 755 5.58 55.86 13.83
C SER A 755 4.36 55.80 12.91
N LYS A 756 3.95 56.94 12.33
CA LYS A 756 2.82 56.99 11.39
C LYS A 756 3.19 56.44 10.02
N ASP A 757 4.43 56.64 9.57
CA ASP A 757 4.93 56.08 8.31
C ASP A 757 5.01 54.53 8.38
N PHE A 758 5.36 53.97 9.56
CA PHE A 758 5.40 52.50 9.77
C PHE A 758 3.99 51.89 9.91
N GLU A 759 3.05 52.59 10.56
CA GLU A 759 1.63 52.19 10.60
C GLU A 759 0.92 52.36 9.26
N GLN A 760 1.29 53.36 8.45
CA GLN A 760 0.82 53.51 7.06
C GLN A 760 1.36 52.41 6.15
N GLN A 761 2.62 51.98 6.32
CA GLN A 761 3.20 50.86 5.57
C GLN A 761 2.41 49.54 5.74
N PHE A 762 1.86 49.27 6.93
CA PHE A 762 0.98 48.12 7.16
C PHE A 762 -0.45 48.33 6.62
N GLN A 763 -0.92 49.57 6.47
CA GLN A 763 -2.21 49.87 5.84
C GLN A 763 -2.19 49.67 4.31
N ASP A 764 -1.02 49.75 3.68
CA ASP A 764 -0.84 49.56 2.23
C ASP A 764 -0.82 48.07 1.82
N MET A 765 -0.53 47.15 2.75
CA MET A 765 -0.44 45.71 2.50
C MET A 765 -1.81 45.04 2.67
N LYS A 766 -2.58 44.93 1.59
CA LYS A 766 -3.92 44.30 1.58
C LYS A 766 -3.95 42.85 1.12
N TYR A 767 -2.90 42.41 0.42
CA TYR A 767 -2.81 41.09 -0.20
C TYR A 767 -1.56 40.36 0.28
N ASP A 768 -1.52 39.06 0.05
CA ASP A 768 -0.33 38.26 0.29
C ASP A 768 0.78 38.58 -0.73
N SER A 769 1.99 38.03 -0.52
CA SER A 769 3.14 38.26 -1.40
C SER A 769 2.92 37.86 -2.85
N THR A 770 2.04 36.90 -3.12
CA THR A 770 1.72 36.45 -4.49
C THR A 770 0.56 37.23 -5.13
N GLY A 771 -0.23 37.97 -4.34
CA GLY A 771 -1.44 38.66 -4.80
C GLY A 771 -2.67 37.75 -4.98
N MET A 772 -2.61 36.49 -4.54
CA MET A 772 -3.66 35.48 -4.73
C MET A 772 -4.73 35.48 -3.64
N PHE A 773 -4.43 36.01 -2.46
CA PHE A 773 -5.31 36.00 -1.29
C PHE A 773 -5.33 37.35 -0.56
N HIS A 774 -6.46 37.64 0.09
CA HIS A 774 -6.58 38.77 1.00
C HIS A 774 -5.80 38.51 2.28
N TRP A 775 -5.03 39.50 2.72
CA TRP A 775 -4.15 39.40 3.88
C TRP A 775 -4.46 40.48 4.92
N CYS A 776 -4.24 40.16 6.20
CA CYS A 776 -4.28 41.12 7.29
C CYS A 776 -3.09 40.92 8.24
N PRO A 777 -2.71 41.97 9.01
CA PRO A 777 -1.73 41.82 10.08
C PRO A 777 -2.20 40.78 11.10
N SER A 778 -1.24 40.19 11.81
CA SER A 778 -1.51 39.13 12.78
C SER A 778 -2.44 39.60 13.89
N ARG A 779 -3.61 38.95 14.00
CA ARG A 779 -4.61 39.23 15.05
C ARG A 779 -4.47 38.26 16.22
N ASN A 780 -4.67 38.76 17.44
CA ASN A 780 -4.75 37.88 18.61
C ASN A 780 -6.09 37.11 18.57
N LEU A 781 -6.08 35.90 19.14
CA LEU A 781 -7.27 35.06 19.18
C LEU A 781 -8.42 35.76 19.93
N GLU A 782 -8.11 36.38 21.06
CA GLU A 782 -9.09 37.05 21.95
C GLU A 782 -9.87 38.15 21.25
N ASP A 783 -9.26 38.87 20.31
CA ASP A 783 -9.92 39.95 19.54
C ASP A 783 -11.00 39.42 18.58
N CYS A 784 -10.93 38.13 18.24
CA CYS A 784 -11.85 37.48 17.31
C CYS A 784 -12.91 36.63 18.02
N VAL A 785 -12.77 36.43 19.34
CA VAL A 785 -13.74 35.67 20.13
C VAL A 785 -14.93 36.55 20.48
N LEU A 786 -16.13 36.07 20.17
CA LEU A 786 -17.39 36.70 20.51
C LEU A 786 -18.04 35.91 21.64
N GLU A 787 -18.57 36.63 22.63
CA GLU A 787 -19.53 36.04 23.55
C GLU A 787 -20.92 35.94 22.90
N ARG A 788 -21.76 35.01 23.39
CA ARG A 788 -23.13 34.80 22.86
C ARG A 788 -23.94 36.09 22.74
N HIS A 789 -23.85 36.97 23.73
CA HIS A 789 -24.58 38.24 23.72
C HIS A 789 -24.01 39.24 22.69
N GLN A 790 -22.69 39.22 22.47
CA GLN A 790 -22.03 40.05 21.46
C GLN A 790 -22.37 39.56 20.06
N ALA A 791 -22.37 38.24 19.85
CA ALA A 791 -22.78 37.61 18.60
C ALA A 791 -24.23 37.98 18.21
N ALA A 792 -25.15 37.97 19.19
CA ALA A 792 -26.54 38.37 18.97
C ALA A 792 -26.71 39.87 18.66
N MET A 793 -25.81 40.73 19.15
CA MET A 793 -25.80 42.17 18.82
C MET A 793 -25.18 42.45 17.45
N THR A 794 -24.27 41.60 16.96
CA THR A 794 -23.71 41.70 15.61
C THR A 794 -24.72 41.20 14.58
N VAL A 795 -25.22 42.10 13.73
CA VAL A 795 -26.11 41.73 12.62
C VAL A 795 -25.30 41.02 11.53
N LEU A 796 -25.21 39.70 11.66
CA LEU A 796 -24.57 38.82 10.68
C LEU A 796 -25.60 38.39 9.64
N ASN A 797 -25.38 38.74 8.37
CA ASN A 797 -26.22 38.37 7.24
C ASN A 797 -25.32 37.97 6.06
N GLY A 798 -25.69 36.93 5.31
CA GLY A 798 -24.89 36.45 4.18
C GLY A 798 -23.49 35.96 4.62
N HIS A 799 -23.45 35.25 5.75
CA HIS A 799 -22.23 34.78 6.38
C HIS A 799 -22.16 33.24 6.37
N VAL A 800 -20.99 32.68 6.64
CA VAL A 800 -20.76 31.23 6.73
C VAL A 800 -20.62 30.85 8.20
N VAL A 801 -21.38 29.85 8.64
CA VAL A 801 -21.28 29.29 10.00
C VAL A 801 -20.56 27.94 9.91
N VAL A 802 -19.46 27.79 10.64
CA VAL A 802 -18.72 26.52 10.73
C VAL A 802 -18.99 25.89 12.10
N CYS A 803 -19.76 24.81 12.11
CA CYS A 803 -20.02 23.97 13.26
C CYS A 803 -18.90 22.95 13.41
N LEU A 804 -18.00 23.17 14.36
CA LEU A 804 -16.80 22.36 14.57
C LEU A 804 -16.95 21.45 15.79
N PHE A 805 -16.90 20.14 15.57
CA PHE A 805 -16.82 19.14 16.63
C PHE A 805 -15.37 18.71 16.84
N ALA A 806 -14.72 19.25 17.88
CA ALA A 806 -13.35 18.93 18.21
C ALA A 806 -13.14 18.99 19.73
N ASP A 807 -12.21 18.16 20.22
CA ASP A 807 -11.70 18.20 21.59
C ASP A 807 -10.25 18.69 21.60
N GLN A 808 -9.73 19.02 22.78
CA GLN A 808 -8.33 19.37 22.95
C GLN A 808 -7.38 18.32 22.34
N ASP A 809 -7.64 17.02 22.50
CA ASP A 809 -6.75 15.96 21.99
C ASP A 809 -7.02 15.56 20.52
N SER A 810 -8.02 16.15 19.88
CA SER A 810 -8.33 15.85 18.48
C SER A 810 -7.20 16.31 17.53
N PRO A 811 -6.95 15.57 16.42
CA PRO A 811 -5.99 15.97 15.40
C PRO A 811 -6.41 17.29 14.73
N LEU A 812 -5.42 17.98 14.14
CA LEU A 812 -5.68 19.18 13.36
C LEU A 812 -6.44 18.81 12.07
N ILE A 813 -7.45 19.60 11.72
CA ILE A 813 -8.16 19.47 10.46
C ILE A 813 -7.45 20.28 9.38
N GLY A 814 -6.89 21.43 9.78
CA GLY A 814 -6.31 22.42 8.88
C GLY A 814 -7.38 23.34 8.29
N LEU A 815 -8.18 24.01 9.14
CA LEU A 815 -9.21 24.98 8.71
C LEU A 815 -8.69 26.08 7.78
N ARG A 816 -7.38 26.30 7.74
CA ARG A 816 -6.73 27.16 6.75
C ARG A 816 -7.14 26.81 5.32
N ASN A 817 -7.22 25.52 4.97
CA ASN A 817 -7.60 25.06 3.63
C ASN A 817 -9.08 25.33 3.31
N PHE A 818 -9.92 25.48 4.34
CA PHE A 818 -11.32 25.90 4.17
C PHE A 818 -11.45 27.41 3.99
N ILE A 819 -10.70 28.20 4.76
CA ILE A 819 -10.83 29.66 4.76
C ILE A 819 -10.09 30.32 3.60
N MET A 820 -8.94 29.78 3.16
CA MET A 820 -8.16 30.36 2.06
C MET A 820 -8.97 30.54 0.76
N PRO A 821 -9.72 29.53 0.26
CA PRO A 821 -10.55 29.70 -0.94
C PRO A 821 -11.65 30.77 -0.79
N LEU A 822 -12.18 30.97 0.42
CA LEU A 822 -13.17 32.02 0.72
C LEU A 822 -12.55 33.42 0.85
N ARG A 823 -11.22 33.53 0.75
CA ARG A 823 -10.43 34.76 0.86
C ARG A 823 -9.56 34.99 -0.37
N SER A 824 -9.89 34.35 -1.49
CA SER A 824 -9.21 34.57 -2.76
C SER A 824 -9.38 36.01 -3.25
N SER A 825 -8.34 36.53 -3.92
CA SER A 825 -8.25 37.93 -4.36
C SER A 825 -9.16 38.29 -5.55
N ASN A 826 -9.79 37.29 -6.17
CA ASN A 826 -10.85 37.41 -7.18
C ASN A 826 -12.22 37.81 -6.59
N PHE A 827 -12.31 38.00 -5.26
CA PHE A 827 -13.44 38.66 -4.61
C PHE A 827 -13.03 40.05 -4.13
N HIS A 828 -13.96 41.00 -4.22
CA HIS A 828 -13.76 42.30 -3.57
C HIS A 828 -13.88 42.16 -2.05
N TYR A 829 -13.19 43.02 -1.30
CA TYR A 829 -13.18 42.94 0.16
C TYR A 829 -14.59 42.98 0.78
N HIS A 830 -15.53 43.72 0.17
CA HIS A 830 -16.91 43.81 0.65
C HIS A 830 -17.75 42.56 0.32
N GLU A 831 -17.42 41.83 -0.76
CA GLU A 831 -18.07 40.57 -1.16
C GLU A 831 -17.63 39.39 -0.30
N LEU A 832 -16.49 39.50 0.40
CA LEU A 832 -16.00 38.45 1.29
C LEU A 832 -17.03 38.10 2.38
N LYS A 833 -17.48 36.85 2.37
CA LYS A 833 -18.38 36.28 3.38
C LYS A 833 -17.69 36.22 4.73
N HIS A 834 -18.34 36.75 5.77
CA HIS A 834 -17.84 36.65 7.14
C HIS A 834 -17.93 35.20 7.61
N VAL A 835 -16.88 34.67 8.25
CA VAL A 835 -16.85 33.27 8.72
C VAL A 835 -16.94 33.28 10.25
N VAL A 836 -17.95 32.60 10.79
CA VAL A 836 -18.16 32.41 12.23
C VAL A 836 -17.95 30.94 12.58
N ILE A 837 -16.93 30.65 13.37
CA ILE A 837 -16.62 29.28 13.82
C ILE A 837 -17.25 29.07 15.20
N VAL A 838 -18.10 28.06 15.34
CA VAL A 838 -18.74 27.64 16.59
C VAL A 838 -18.08 26.34 17.03
N GLY A 839 -17.38 26.36 18.16
CA GLY A 839 -16.69 25.19 18.68
C GLY A 839 -15.86 25.49 19.94
N ASP A 840 -15.03 24.51 20.32
CA ASP A 840 -14.15 24.63 21.49
C ASP A 840 -12.96 25.58 21.23
N LEU A 841 -12.77 26.51 22.17
CA LEU A 841 -11.71 27.51 22.10
C LEU A 841 -10.31 26.88 22.27
N GLU A 842 -10.19 25.80 23.04
CA GLU A 842 -8.89 25.15 23.28
C GLU A 842 -8.34 24.51 22.00
N TYR A 843 -9.19 23.83 21.23
CA TYR A 843 -8.84 23.30 19.92
C TYR A 843 -8.44 24.44 18.95
N LEU A 844 -9.28 25.47 18.83
CA LEU A 844 -9.04 26.59 17.91
C LEU A 844 -7.75 27.36 18.20
N ARG A 845 -7.29 27.39 19.47
CA ARG A 845 -6.00 27.97 19.83
C ARG A 845 -4.83 27.28 19.12
N LYS A 846 -4.92 25.98 18.83
CA LYS A 846 -3.90 25.23 18.08
C LYS A 846 -3.88 25.65 16.61
N GLU A 847 -5.06 25.75 15.99
CA GLU A 847 -5.20 26.10 14.57
C GLU A 847 -5.02 27.59 14.27
N TRP A 848 -5.24 28.48 15.25
CA TRP A 848 -5.16 29.94 15.05
C TRP A 848 -3.83 30.42 14.47
N LYS A 849 -2.73 29.69 14.74
CA LYS A 849 -1.40 29.92 14.15
C LYS A 849 -1.40 29.91 12.62
N THR A 850 -2.41 29.33 11.98
CA THR A 850 -2.53 29.29 10.53
C THR A 850 -3.57 30.28 9.98
N LEU A 851 -4.39 30.87 10.86
CA LEU A 851 -5.55 31.71 10.50
C LEU A 851 -5.37 33.20 10.80
N TYR A 852 -4.41 33.57 11.65
CA TYR A 852 -4.30 34.94 12.18
C TYR A 852 -4.07 36.04 11.12
N ASN A 853 -3.64 35.67 9.91
CA ASN A 853 -3.43 36.60 8.78
C ASN A 853 -4.63 36.72 7.83
N LEU A 854 -5.75 36.04 8.09
CA LEU A 854 -6.91 36.06 7.22
C LEU A 854 -8.00 36.98 7.80
N PRO A 855 -8.63 37.86 7.00
CA PRO A 855 -9.62 38.82 7.49
C PRO A 855 -11.02 38.21 7.71
N LYS A 856 -11.90 38.94 8.41
CA LYS A 856 -13.34 38.60 8.60
C LYS A 856 -13.60 37.19 9.17
N ILE A 857 -12.88 36.86 10.25
CA ILE A 857 -13.08 35.61 11.02
C ILE A 857 -13.50 35.99 12.43
N SER A 858 -14.55 35.35 12.93
CA SER A 858 -15.00 35.41 14.32
C SER A 858 -15.19 34.00 14.88
N ILE A 859 -15.00 33.86 16.18
CA ILE A 859 -15.10 32.59 16.90
C ILE A 859 -16.14 32.75 18.01
N LEU A 860 -17.12 31.85 18.06
CA LEU A 860 -18.05 31.74 19.18
C LEU A 860 -17.63 30.54 20.03
N ASN A 861 -17.22 30.79 21.27
CA ASN A 861 -16.95 29.71 22.22
C ASN A 861 -18.28 29.08 22.68
N GLY A 862 -18.61 27.91 22.15
CA GLY A 862 -19.89 27.25 22.37
C GLY A 862 -19.99 25.92 21.64
N SER A 863 -21.11 25.22 21.81
CA SER A 863 -21.34 23.92 21.17
C SER A 863 -22.30 24.07 19.98
N PRO A 864 -22.01 23.46 18.82
CA PRO A 864 -22.96 23.44 17.70
C PRO A 864 -24.28 22.72 18.02
N LEU A 865 -24.34 21.88 19.05
CA LEU A 865 -25.59 21.23 19.49
C LEU A 865 -26.51 22.18 20.29
N SER A 866 -25.97 23.29 20.79
CA SER A 866 -26.71 24.29 21.55
C SER A 866 -27.50 25.21 20.62
N ARG A 867 -28.83 25.05 20.60
CA ARG A 867 -29.73 25.92 19.83
C ARG A 867 -29.61 27.41 20.20
N ALA A 868 -29.17 27.71 21.42
CA ALA A 868 -28.95 29.09 21.86
C ALA A 868 -27.76 29.74 21.14
N ASP A 869 -26.69 28.98 20.92
CA ASP A 869 -25.49 29.45 20.20
C ASP A 869 -25.80 29.61 18.70
N LEU A 870 -26.50 28.64 18.11
CA LEU A 870 -26.95 28.71 16.71
C LEU A 870 -27.90 29.88 16.43
N ARG A 871 -28.78 30.22 17.39
CA ARG A 871 -29.63 31.43 17.29
C ARG A 871 -28.83 32.71 17.45
N ALA A 872 -27.84 32.74 18.35
CA ALA A 872 -27.01 33.93 18.55
C ALA A 872 -26.19 34.31 17.31
N VAL A 873 -25.79 33.34 16.49
CA VAL A 873 -25.11 33.59 15.21
C VAL A 873 -26.06 33.88 14.05
N ASN A 874 -27.38 33.89 14.25
CA ASN A 874 -28.39 34.06 13.20
C ASN A 874 -28.25 33.04 12.06
N ILE A 875 -28.20 31.73 12.40
CA ILE A 875 -28.06 30.65 11.41
C ILE A 875 -29.14 30.66 10.31
N ASN A 876 -30.32 31.21 10.56
CA ASN A 876 -31.38 31.38 9.56
C ASN A 876 -31.05 32.38 8.44
N LEU A 877 -30.03 33.22 8.64
CA LEU A 877 -29.54 34.23 7.68
C LEU A 877 -28.15 33.86 7.11
N CYS A 878 -27.64 32.65 7.40
CA CYS A 878 -26.37 32.20 6.83
C CYS A 878 -26.54 31.80 5.36
N ASP A 879 -25.47 31.96 4.58
CA ASP A 879 -25.41 31.45 3.21
C ASP A 879 -25.10 29.96 3.16
N MET A 880 -24.37 29.46 4.14
CA MET A 880 -24.07 28.05 4.31
C MET A 880 -23.70 27.75 5.76
N CYS A 881 -24.26 26.67 6.30
CA CYS A 881 -23.82 26.05 7.54
C CYS A 881 -22.97 24.81 7.22
N VAL A 882 -21.71 24.83 7.63
CA VAL A 882 -20.75 23.75 7.40
C VAL A 882 -20.59 22.96 8.69
N ILE A 883 -20.81 21.65 8.66
CA ILE A 883 -20.66 20.76 9.81
C ILE A 883 -19.44 19.85 9.59
N ILE A 884 -18.45 19.97 10.47
CA ILE A 884 -17.16 19.27 10.38
C ILE A 884 -16.83 18.63 11.73
N SER A 885 -16.31 17.40 11.69
CA SER A 885 -15.82 16.67 12.87
C SER A 885 -14.31 16.44 12.79
N ALA A 886 -13.58 16.80 13.85
CA ALA A 886 -12.17 16.51 14.06
C ALA A 886 -11.95 15.25 14.89
N ARG A 887 -13.03 14.71 15.49
CA ARG A 887 -12.94 13.60 16.44
C ARG A 887 -12.60 12.32 15.72
N VAL A 888 -11.62 11.61 16.26
CA VAL A 888 -11.22 10.30 15.73
C VAL A 888 -12.35 9.30 16.02
N PRO A 889 -12.81 8.54 15.00
CA PRO A 889 -13.82 7.50 15.20
C PRO A 889 -13.33 6.47 16.23
N ASN A 890 -14.23 5.98 17.09
CA ASN A 890 -13.91 4.81 17.91
C ASN A 890 -13.72 3.59 16.99
N THR A 891 -12.60 2.88 17.14
CA THR A 891 -12.21 1.75 16.28
C THR A 891 -13.16 0.55 16.34
N GLU A 892 -14.06 0.48 17.33
CA GLU A 892 -14.96 -0.66 17.51
C GLU A 892 -16.20 -0.63 16.60
N ASP A 893 -16.74 0.56 16.28
CA ASP A 893 -17.93 0.72 15.44
C ASP A 893 -17.78 1.92 14.49
N THR A 894 -17.45 1.65 13.22
CA THR A 894 -17.30 2.68 12.17
C THR A 894 -18.61 3.38 11.81
N THR A 895 -19.76 2.77 12.09
CA THR A 895 -21.09 3.36 11.87
C THR A 895 -21.38 4.52 12.83
N LEU A 896 -20.80 4.54 14.02
CA LEU A 896 -21.01 5.60 15.02
C LEU A 896 -20.07 6.81 14.84
N ALA A 897 -19.20 6.80 13.84
CA ALA A 897 -18.25 7.87 13.56
C ALA A 897 -18.93 9.24 13.40
N ASP A 898 -20.07 9.27 12.69
CA ASP A 898 -20.72 10.51 12.24
C ASP A 898 -21.85 11.01 13.16
N LYS A 899 -22.00 10.40 14.35
CA LYS A 899 -23.16 10.65 15.23
C LYS A 899 -23.39 12.13 15.53
N GLU A 900 -22.32 12.91 15.71
CA GLU A 900 -22.43 14.33 16.11
C GLU A 900 -22.78 15.21 14.92
N ALA A 901 -22.23 14.91 13.76
CA ALA A 901 -22.51 15.60 12.51
C ALA A 901 -23.99 15.44 12.12
N ILE A 902 -24.50 14.19 12.20
CA ILE A 902 -25.90 13.87 11.93
C ILE A 902 -26.82 14.53 12.97
N LEU A 903 -26.53 14.42 14.26
CA LEU A 903 -27.34 15.04 15.32
C LEU A 903 -27.39 16.56 15.19
N ALA A 904 -26.28 17.20 14.81
CA ALA A 904 -26.24 18.64 14.57
C ALA A 904 -27.10 19.04 13.36
N SER A 905 -27.00 18.26 12.28
CA SER A 905 -27.79 18.47 11.06
C SER A 905 -29.30 18.39 11.35
N LEU A 906 -29.73 17.31 12.00
CA LEU A 906 -31.13 17.11 12.42
C LEU A 906 -31.59 18.19 13.41
N ASN A 907 -30.71 18.62 14.33
CA ASN A 907 -31.04 19.66 15.30
C ASN A 907 -31.33 21.00 14.60
N ILE A 908 -30.53 21.38 13.61
CA ILE A 908 -30.74 22.60 12.80
C ILE A 908 -32.04 22.47 11.99
N LYS A 909 -32.25 21.35 11.29
CA LYS A 909 -33.47 21.11 10.51
C LYS A 909 -34.74 21.22 11.36
N ALA A 910 -34.69 20.79 12.61
CA ALA A 910 -35.80 20.87 13.57
C ALA A 910 -36.02 22.28 14.19
N MET A 911 -35.18 23.27 13.89
CA MET A 911 -35.37 24.63 14.42
C MET A 911 -36.50 25.38 13.68
N GLN A 912 -37.17 26.27 14.41
CA GLN A 912 -38.13 27.23 13.86
C GLN A 912 -37.68 28.63 14.25
N PHE A 913 -37.88 29.57 13.31
CA PHE A 913 -37.50 30.96 13.43
C PHE A 913 -38.73 31.84 13.27
N ASP A 914 -38.95 32.74 14.23
CA ASP A 914 -40.04 33.71 14.14
C ASP A 914 -39.60 34.87 13.25
N ASP A 915 -40.47 35.30 12.32
CA ASP A 915 -40.28 36.49 11.47
C ASP A 915 -40.25 37.81 12.27
N THR A 916 -40.28 37.77 13.62
CA THR A 916 -40.53 38.93 14.49
C THR A 916 -39.28 39.64 15.03
N LEU A 917 -38.06 39.21 14.69
CA LEU A 917 -36.83 39.89 15.12
C LEU A 917 -36.26 40.77 14.00
N GLY A 918 -36.60 42.07 14.02
CA GLY A 918 -35.79 43.08 13.31
C GLY A 918 -36.46 44.35 12.75
N PHE A 919 -37.71 44.70 13.08
CA PHE A 919 -38.28 46.02 12.74
C PHE A 919 -38.63 46.82 14.01
N PHE A 920 -37.68 47.61 14.50
CA PHE A 920 -38.00 48.87 15.17
C PHE A 920 -37.73 50.00 14.19
N PRO A 921 -38.75 50.68 13.63
CA PRO A 921 -38.53 51.96 12.99
C PRO A 921 -38.27 52.97 14.10
N MET A 922 -37.03 53.04 14.59
CA MET A 922 -36.58 54.17 15.40
C MET A 922 -36.50 55.37 14.45
N ARG A 923 -37.62 56.11 14.32
CA ARG A 923 -37.57 57.49 13.85
C ARG A 923 -36.75 58.28 14.87
N HIS A 924 -35.46 58.39 14.63
CA HIS A 924 -34.66 59.45 15.23
C HIS A 924 -33.73 60.07 14.20
N GLN A 925 -33.84 61.39 14.12
CA GLN A 925 -32.95 62.27 13.38
C GLN A 925 -31.53 62.12 13.90
N THR A 926 -30.57 62.40 13.02
CA THR A 926 -29.11 62.42 13.19
C THR A 926 -28.43 61.06 13.04
N GLY A 927 -27.49 61.01 12.10
CA GLY A 927 -26.86 59.80 11.62
C GLY A 927 -25.78 59.29 12.55
N ASP A 928 -25.85 58.00 12.86
CA ASP A 928 -24.73 57.23 13.36
C ASP A 928 -24.68 55.85 12.68
N ARG A 929 -23.45 55.43 12.42
CA ARG A 929 -23.05 54.21 11.70
C ARG A 929 -23.23 52.97 12.57
N SER A 930 -23.45 51.80 11.94
CA SER A 930 -23.21 50.51 12.60
C SER A 930 -21.70 50.34 12.89
N PRO A 931 -21.30 49.61 13.95
CA PRO A 931 -19.89 49.52 14.37
C PRO A 931 -18.92 48.93 13.34
N LEU A 932 -19.41 48.31 12.27
CA LEU A 932 -18.60 47.60 11.26
C LEU A 932 -18.69 48.14 9.83
N GLY A 933 -19.35 49.28 9.60
CA GLY A 933 -19.19 50.03 8.33
C GLY A 933 -19.74 49.36 7.05
N SER A 934 -20.59 48.34 7.13
CA SER A 934 -21.25 47.75 5.96
C SER A 934 -22.40 48.64 5.44
N PRO A 935 -22.50 48.91 4.13
CA PRO A 935 -23.69 49.56 3.56
C PRO A 935 -24.90 48.63 3.69
N ILE A 936 -26.04 49.20 4.08
CA ILE A 936 -27.34 48.53 4.16
C ILE A 936 -27.81 48.27 2.72
N SER A 937 -27.45 47.12 2.15
CA SER A 937 -27.96 46.62 0.87
C SER A 937 -28.87 45.41 1.12
N MET A 938 -30.04 45.42 0.47
CA MET A 938 -31.16 44.47 0.47
C MET A 938 -31.10 43.29 1.48
N GLN A 939 -31.92 43.37 2.53
CA GLN A 939 -32.10 42.29 3.51
C GLN A 939 -32.70 41.04 2.84
N LYS A 940 -31.91 39.96 2.76
CA LYS A 940 -32.33 38.60 2.36
C LYS A 940 -33.41 38.10 3.33
N LYS A 941 -34.48 37.50 2.78
CA LYS A 941 -35.54 36.89 3.58
C LYS A 941 -34.98 35.60 4.20
N GLY A 942 -34.85 35.57 5.54
CA GLY A 942 -34.31 34.41 6.25
C GLY A 942 -35.17 33.16 6.14
N ALA A 943 -34.57 32.00 6.41
CA ALA A 943 -35.29 30.74 6.47
C ALA A 943 -36.27 30.74 7.67
N LYS A 944 -37.55 30.47 7.43
CA LYS A 944 -38.57 30.33 8.49
C LYS A 944 -38.45 29.00 9.23
N PHE A 945 -38.19 27.94 8.46
CA PHE A 945 -37.99 26.59 8.95
C PHE A 945 -36.53 26.20 8.80
N GLY A 946 -36.01 25.47 9.78
CA GLY A 946 -34.64 24.96 9.78
C GLY A 946 -34.32 24.05 8.59
N THR A 947 -35.32 23.35 8.04
CA THR A 947 -35.21 22.52 6.82
C THR A 947 -34.73 23.30 5.60
N ASN A 948 -34.96 24.61 5.56
CA ASN A 948 -34.55 25.50 4.46
C ASN A 948 -33.19 26.18 4.71
N VAL A 949 -32.51 25.88 5.82
CA VAL A 949 -31.15 26.38 6.07
C VAL A 949 -30.18 25.60 5.16
N PRO A 950 -29.42 26.28 4.28
CA PRO A 950 -28.43 25.62 3.44
C PRO A 950 -27.31 25.08 4.32
N MET A 951 -27.05 23.78 4.21
CA MET A 951 -26.03 23.12 5.01
C MET A 951 -25.31 22.03 4.24
N ILE A 952 -24.05 21.82 4.62
CA ILE A 952 -23.21 20.73 4.12
C ILE A 952 -22.57 20.01 5.30
N THR A 953 -22.73 18.69 5.33
CA THR A 953 -22.27 17.82 6.42
C THR A 953 -21.16 16.92 5.90
N GLU A 954 -20.00 16.96 6.55
CA GLU A 954 -18.92 15.99 6.33
C GLU A 954 -19.32 14.63 6.92
N LEU A 955 -19.14 13.56 6.15
CA LEU A 955 -19.33 12.18 6.57
C LEU A 955 -18.04 11.37 6.41
N VAL A 956 -17.78 10.52 7.40
CA VAL A 956 -16.69 9.54 7.40
C VAL A 956 -17.15 8.25 6.76
N ASN A 957 -18.38 7.81 7.04
CA ASN A 957 -18.95 6.57 6.50
C ASN A 957 -20.08 6.87 5.51
N ASP A 958 -19.96 6.30 4.31
CA ASP A 958 -20.90 6.52 3.19
C ASP A 958 -22.31 6.04 3.53
N SER A 959 -22.45 4.92 4.25
CA SER A 959 -23.74 4.34 4.63
C SER A 959 -24.55 5.22 5.60
N ASN A 960 -23.93 6.20 6.25
CA ASN A 960 -24.59 7.09 7.19
C ASN A 960 -25.35 8.25 6.49
N VAL A 961 -25.17 8.43 5.18
CA VAL A 961 -25.81 9.50 4.41
C VAL A 961 -27.34 9.46 4.50
N GLN A 962 -27.92 8.25 4.58
CA GLN A 962 -29.36 8.01 4.68
C GLN A 962 -30.02 8.66 5.92
N PHE A 963 -29.25 8.97 6.97
CA PHE A 963 -29.79 9.57 8.19
C PHE A 963 -29.96 11.09 8.12
N LEU A 964 -29.49 11.74 7.05
CA LEU A 964 -29.54 13.19 6.92
C LEU A 964 -30.94 13.70 6.54
N ASP A 965 -31.63 12.99 5.64
CA ASP A 965 -32.96 13.35 5.14
C ASP A 965 -33.94 12.23 5.48
N GLN A 966 -35.07 12.57 6.11
CA GLN A 966 -36.06 11.60 6.60
C GLN A 966 -37.12 11.24 5.55
N ASP A 967 -37.18 12.00 4.46
CA ASP A 967 -38.20 11.87 3.40
C ASP A 967 -37.71 11.01 2.23
N ASP A 968 -36.54 10.36 2.38
CA ASP A 968 -35.87 9.62 1.33
C ASP A 968 -36.21 8.12 1.44
N ASP A 969 -36.60 7.50 0.33
CA ASP A 969 -36.94 6.07 0.22
C ASP A 969 -35.72 5.19 -0.15
N ASP A 970 -34.49 5.70 0.05
CA ASP A 970 -33.26 5.06 -0.43
C ASP A 970 -32.96 3.76 0.33
N ASP A 971 -32.68 2.67 -0.41
CA ASP A 971 -32.23 1.40 0.17
C ASP A 971 -30.80 1.54 0.74
N PRO A 972 -30.44 0.82 1.82
CA PRO A 972 -29.09 0.89 2.40
C PRO A 972 -27.98 0.40 1.47
N ASP A 973 -28.31 -0.37 0.42
CA ASP A 973 -27.36 -0.84 -0.61
C ASP A 973 -27.14 0.20 -1.73
N THR A 974 -27.80 1.36 -1.66
CA THR A 974 -27.67 2.43 -2.65
C THR A 974 -26.29 3.08 -2.56
N GLU A 975 -25.57 3.17 -3.69
CA GLU A 975 -24.28 3.84 -3.77
C GLU A 975 -24.41 5.32 -3.37
N LEU A 976 -23.39 5.86 -2.69
CA LEU A 976 -23.42 7.22 -2.12
C LEU A 976 -23.91 8.29 -3.11
N TYR A 977 -23.48 8.20 -4.38
CA TYR A 977 -23.82 9.24 -5.35
C TYR A 977 -25.27 9.22 -5.82
N LEU A 978 -25.96 8.09 -5.70
CA LEU A 978 -27.37 7.96 -6.06
C LEU A 978 -28.29 8.54 -4.99
N THR A 979 -27.77 8.68 -3.76
CA THR A 979 -28.56 9.18 -2.62
C THR A 979 -28.94 10.65 -2.80
N GLN A 980 -30.15 10.99 -2.39
CA GLN A 980 -30.67 12.35 -2.52
C GLN A 980 -29.84 13.41 -1.76
N PRO A 981 -29.32 13.19 -0.53
CA PRO A 981 -28.56 14.20 0.21
C PRO A 981 -27.25 14.56 -0.51
N PHE A 982 -26.62 13.58 -1.15
CA PHE A 982 -25.43 13.77 -1.97
C PHE A 982 -25.78 14.48 -3.28
N ALA A 983 -26.81 14.05 -4.01
CA ALA A 983 -27.27 14.70 -5.25
C ALA A 983 -27.67 16.18 -5.04
N CYS A 984 -28.16 16.52 -3.85
CA CYS A 984 -28.49 17.89 -3.45
C CYS A 984 -27.30 18.72 -2.98
N GLY A 985 -26.15 18.11 -2.71
CA GLY A 985 -24.96 18.79 -2.20
C GLY A 985 -24.99 19.11 -0.71
N THR A 986 -25.81 18.38 0.07
CA THR A 986 -25.93 18.55 1.52
C THR A 986 -25.01 17.61 2.32
N ALA A 987 -24.48 16.58 1.67
CA ALA A 987 -23.54 15.62 2.22
C ALA A 987 -22.24 15.61 1.41
N PHE A 988 -21.11 15.42 2.08
CA PHE A 988 -19.82 15.20 1.43
C PHE A 988 -19.03 14.13 2.19
N ALA A 989 -18.73 13.02 1.54
CA ALA A 989 -17.90 11.96 2.10
C ALA A 989 -16.47 12.00 1.55
N ILE A 990 -15.50 11.53 2.34
CA ILE A 990 -14.08 11.49 1.93
C ILE A 990 -13.76 10.35 0.95
N SER A 991 -14.63 9.34 0.85
CA SER A 991 -14.49 8.20 -0.07
C SER A 991 -14.44 8.64 -1.54
N VAL A 992 -15.22 9.66 -1.91
CA VAL A 992 -15.28 10.17 -3.30
C VAL A 992 -13.90 10.58 -3.82
N LEU A 993 -12.99 11.01 -2.94
CA LEU A 993 -11.64 11.43 -3.33
C LEU A 993 -10.72 10.26 -3.74
N ASP A 994 -11.11 9.00 -3.55
CA ASP A 994 -10.32 7.84 -4.01
C ASP A 994 -10.19 7.78 -5.53
N SER A 995 -11.24 8.18 -6.25
CA SER A 995 -11.26 8.22 -7.71
C SER A 995 -10.19 9.16 -8.29
N LEU A 996 -9.73 10.14 -7.50
CA LEU A 996 -8.67 11.06 -7.91
C LEU A 996 -7.32 10.37 -8.09
N MET A 997 -7.04 9.26 -7.40
CA MET A 997 -5.80 8.50 -7.60
C MET A 997 -5.72 7.99 -9.04
N SER A 998 -6.82 7.40 -9.51
CA SER A 998 -6.89 6.88 -10.87
C SER A 998 -6.90 8.01 -11.90
N THR A 999 -7.67 9.08 -11.66
CA THR A 999 -7.76 10.24 -12.56
C THR A 999 -6.42 10.95 -12.72
N THR A 1000 -5.66 11.11 -11.64
CA THR A 1000 -4.33 11.75 -11.68
C THR A 1000 -3.33 10.89 -12.45
N TYR A 1001 -3.40 9.56 -12.34
CA TYR A 1001 -2.55 8.65 -13.12
C TYR A 1001 -2.79 8.78 -14.64
N PHE A 1002 -4.05 8.80 -15.08
CA PHE A 1002 -4.36 8.92 -16.51
C PHE A 1002 -4.21 10.35 -17.05
N ASN A 1003 -4.39 11.37 -16.20
CA ASN A 1003 -4.34 12.77 -16.61
C ASN A 1003 -3.62 13.64 -15.56
N ASP A 1004 -2.35 13.89 -15.82
CA ASP A 1004 -1.44 14.69 -14.98
C ASP A 1004 -1.95 16.13 -14.76
N SER A 1005 -2.65 16.68 -15.76
CA SER A 1005 -3.13 18.06 -15.70
C SER A 1005 -4.50 18.21 -15.01
N ALA A 1006 -5.25 17.11 -14.82
CA ALA A 1006 -6.56 17.15 -14.19
C ALA A 1006 -6.48 17.60 -12.73
N LEU A 1007 -5.53 17.05 -11.96
CA LEU A 1007 -5.35 17.43 -10.55
C LEU A 1007 -4.97 18.92 -10.42
N THR A 1008 -4.12 19.41 -11.31
CA THR A 1008 -3.70 20.82 -11.33
C THR A 1008 -4.88 21.75 -11.64
N LEU A 1009 -5.76 21.39 -12.58
CA LEU A 1009 -7.00 22.11 -12.85
C LEU A 1009 -7.93 22.13 -11.63
N ILE A 1010 -8.16 20.96 -11.02
CA ILE A 1010 -9.03 20.83 -9.83
C ILE A 1010 -8.48 21.70 -8.69
N ARG A 1011 -7.18 21.61 -8.40
CA ARG A 1011 -6.55 22.43 -7.36
C ARG A 1011 -6.70 23.91 -7.65
N THR A 1012 -6.51 24.35 -8.89
CA THR A 1012 -6.66 25.77 -9.28
C THR A 1012 -8.10 26.25 -9.06
N LEU A 1013 -9.09 25.45 -9.45
CA LEU A 1013 -10.51 25.77 -9.30
C LEU A 1013 -10.98 25.74 -7.83
N VAL A 1014 -10.49 24.79 -7.05
CA VAL A 1014 -10.95 24.52 -5.68
C VAL A 1014 -10.25 25.40 -4.65
N THR A 1015 -8.92 25.52 -4.74
CA THR A 1015 -8.13 26.25 -3.73
C THR A 1015 -8.16 27.77 -3.92
N GLY A 1016 -8.73 28.25 -5.02
CA GLY A 1016 -8.71 29.66 -5.37
C GLY A 1016 -7.35 30.13 -5.90
N GLY A 1017 -6.58 29.22 -6.51
CA GLY A 1017 -5.30 29.51 -7.17
C GLY A 1017 -4.07 29.37 -6.27
N ALA A 1018 -3.94 28.29 -5.51
CA ALA A 1018 -2.68 28.00 -4.81
C ALA A 1018 -1.57 27.66 -5.82
N THR A 1019 -0.69 28.63 -6.09
CA THR A 1019 0.46 28.44 -7.00
C THR A 1019 1.56 27.63 -6.32
N PRO A 1020 2.40 26.90 -7.08
CA PRO A 1020 3.58 26.22 -6.53
C PRO A 1020 4.52 27.16 -5.76
N GLU A 1021 4.61 28.43 -6.18
CA GLU A 1021 5.34 29.48 -5.47
C GLU A 1021 4.82 29.70 -4.06
N LEU A 1022 3.49 29.79 -3.89
CA LEU A 1022 2.89 29.92 -2.57
C LEU A 1022 3.18 28.68 -1.72
N GLU A 1023 3.12 27.47 -2.27
CA GLU A 1023 3.43 26.25 -1.53
C GLU A 1023 4.87 26.24 -1.00
N LEU A 1024 5.82 26.73 -1.80
CA LEU A 1024 7.22 26.87 -1.40
C LEU A 1024 7.38 27.86 -0.24
N ILE A 1025 6.72 29.01 -0.30
CA ILE A 1025 6.74 30.01 0.79
C ILE A 1025 6.19 29.42 2.09
N LEU A 1026 5.16 28.57 1.99
CA LEU A 1026 4.58 27.90 3.15
C LEU A 1026 5.48 26.79 3.68
N ALA A 1027 6.20 26.11 2.80
CA ALA A 1027 7.20 25.11 3.17
C ALA A 1027 8.38 25.72 3.94
N GLU A 1028 8.74 26.98 3.68
CA GLU A 1028 9.74 27.72 4.49
C GLU A 1028 9.29 27.97 5.94
N GLY A 1029 8.02 27.73 6.27
CA GLY A 1029 7.49 27.83 7.64
C GLY A 1029 7.17 29.26 8.10
N ALA A 1030 7.22 30.24 7.20
CA ALA A 1030 6.98 31.65 7.54
C ALA A 1030 5.50 32.07 7.48
N GLY A 1031 4.59 31.14 7.17
CA GLY A 1031 3.17 31.42 7.00
C GLY A 1031 2.86 32.32 5.80
N LEU A 1032 1.63 32.85 5.74
CA LEU A 1032 1.21 33.80 4.71
C LEU A 1032 1.87 35.17 4.98
N ARG A 1033 2.84 35.53 4.14
CA ARG A 1033 3.50 36.85 4.17
C ARG A 1033 2.67 37.86 3.38
N GLY A 1034 2.49 39.06 3.92
CA GLY A 1034 1.86 40.15 3.18
C GLY A 1034 2.80 40.68 2.09
N GLY A 1035 2.21 41.17 0.98
CA GLY A 1035 2.90 41.74 -0.16
C GLY A 1035 2.46 43.18 -0.45
N TYR A 1036 3.33 43.94 -1.13
CA TYR A 1036 2.95 45.22 -1.73
C TYR A 1036 2.17 44.96 -3.03
N SER A 1037 1.11 45.73 -3.26
CA SER A 1037 0.32 45.65 -4.49
C SER A 1037 1.06 46.29 -5.66
N THR A 1038 1.79 45.48 -6.42
CA THR A 1038 2.37 45.85 -7.72
C THR A 1038 1.36 45.61 -8.85
N PRO A 1039 1.48 46.27 -10.00
CA PRO A 1039 0.63 45.98 -11.16
C PRO A 1039 0.64 44.50 -11.57
N GLU A 1040 1.79 43.84 -11.47
CA GLU A 1040 1.95 42.40 -11.74
C GLU A 1040 1.15 41.54 -10.75
N THR A 1041 1.31 41.76 -9.44
CA THR A 1041 0.55 41.01 -8.40
C THR A 1041 -0.95 41.29 -8.47
N LEU A 1042 -1.37 42.48 -8.90
CA LEU A 1042 -2.78 42.80 -9.11
C LEU A 1042 -3.36 42.10 -10.35
N SER A 1043 -2.56 41.84 -11.39
CA SER A 1043 -3.01 41.10 -12.57
C SER A 1043 -3.32 39.63 -12.28
N ASN A 1044 -2.68 39.04 -11.26
CA ASN A 1044 -2.97 37.69 -10.77
C ASN A 1044 -4.39 37.52 -10.19
N ARG A 1045 -5.11 38.63 -9.99
CA ARG A 1045 -6.50 38.66 -9.50
C ARG A 1045 -7.52 38.39 -10.61
N ASP A 1046 -7.13 38.55 -11.88
CA ASP A 1046 -7.99 38.43 -13.07
C ASP A 1046 -8.32 36.97 -13.41
N ARG A 1047 -8.70 36.20 -12.39
CA ARG A 1047 -9.07 34.79 -12.49
C ARG A 1047 -10.56 34.63 -12.34
N CYS A 1048 -11.09 33.63 -13.04
CA CYS A 1048 -12.49 33.29 -12.92
C CYS A 1048 -12.86 32.85 -11.51
N ARG A 1049 -14.07 33.17 -11.10
CA ARG A 1049 -14.70 32.72 -9.85
C ARG A 1049 -15.95 31.93 -10.16
N ILE A 1050 -16.28 30.98 -9.29
CA ILE A 1050 -17.53 30.25 -9.39
C ILE A 1050 -18.66 31.03 -8.72
N ALA A 1051 -19.79 31.13 -9.40
CA ALA A 1051 -20.97 31.80 -8.88
C ALA A 1051 -22.24 31.03 -9.27
N GLN A 1052 -23.30 31.27 -8.51
CA GLN A 1052 -24.65 30.85 -8.87
C GLN A 1052 -25.50 32.06 -9.21
N ILE A 1053 -26.17 31.99 -10.36
CA ILE A 1053 -27.07 33.05 -10.82
C ILE A 1053 -28.50 32.52 -10.78
N SER A 1054 -29.41 33.29 -10.16
CA SER A 1054 -30.85 32.99 -10.17
C SER A 1054 -31.48 33.42 -11.48
N LEU A 1055 -32.25 32.54 -12.11
CA LEU A 1055 -33.05 32.92 -13.28
C LEU A 1055 -34.32 33.71 -12.91
N GLN A 1056 -34.71 33.76 -11.64
CA GLN A 1056 -35.87 34.53 -11.18
C GLN A 1056 -35.69 36.04 -11.37
N ASP A 1057 -34.45 36.51 -11.25
CA ASP A 1057 -34.09 37.92 -11.34
C ASP A 1057 -34.01 38.42 -12.80
N ASN A 1058 -34.27 37.54 -13.79
CA ASN A 1058 -34.08 37.80 -15.23
C ASN A 1058 -32.70 38.41 -15.54
N PRO A 1059 -31.59 37.72 -15.21
CA PRO A 1059 -30.23 38.26 -15.35
C PRO A 1059 -29.80 38.47 -16.81
N TYR A 1060 -30.42 37.78 -17.76
CA TYR A 1060 -30.03 37.75 -19.16
C TYR A 1060 -31.11 38.34 -20.08
N ASP A 1061 -30.75 39.37 -20.83
CA ASP A 1061 -31.65 40.02 -21.79
C ASP A 1061 -32.02 39.08 -22.97
N GLY A 1062 -33.27 38.62 -22.99
CA GLY A 1062 -33.83 37.76 -24.03
C GLY A 1062 -33.97 36.28 -23.63
N VAL A 1063 -33.58 35.92 -22.41
CA VAL A 1063 -33.86 34.61 -21.82
C VAL A 1063 -35.21 34.68 -21.10
N VAL A 1064 -36.18 33.88 -21.54
CA VAL A 1064 -37.54 33.84 -21.00
C VAL A 1064 -37.83 32.42 -20.53
N HIS A 1065 -38.88 32.22 -19.72
CA HIS A 1065 -39.31 30.88 -19.34
C HIS A 1065 -39.39 29.95 -20.55
N ASN A 1066 -38.83 28.75 -20.42
CA ASN A 1066 -38.87 27.68 -21.43
C ASN A 1066 -37.94 27.89 -22.64
N THR A 1067 -36.99 28.83 -22.57
CA THR A 1067 -35.85 28.85 -23.50
C THR A 1067 -34.98 27.60 -23.33
N THR A 1068 -34.24 27.25 -24.37
CA THR A 1068 -33.28 26.15 -24.33
C THR A 1068 -32.00 26.56 -23.62
N TYR A 1069 -31.35 25.61 -22.94
CA TYR A 1069 -30.09 25.83 -22.24
C TYR A 1069 -28.99 26.33 -23.20
N GLY A 1070 -28.91 25.78 -24.42
CA GLY A 1070 -27.92 26.22 -25.41
C GLY A 1070 -28.08 27.68 -25.84
N ALA A 1071 -29.32 28.18 -25.97
CA ALA A 1071 -29.56 29.58 -26.29
C ALA A 1071 -29.12 30.51 -25.14
N MET A 1072 -29.43 30.13 -23.89
CA MET A 1072 -28.97 30.84 -22.70
C MET A 1072 -27.43 30.84 -22.61
N PHE A 1073 -26.81 29.67 -22.84
CA PHE A 1073 -25.35 29.49 -22.83
C PHE A 1073 -24.66 30.45 -23.79
N THR A 1074 -25.11 30.54 -25.05
CA THR A 1074 -24.54 31.46 -26.04
C THR A 1074 -24.72 32.93 -25.64
N ILE A 1075 -25.86 33.31 -25.07
CA ILE A 1075 -26.12 34.69 -24.62
C ILE A 1075 -25.20 35.05 -23.44
N ALA A 1076 -25.13 34.19 -22.42
CA ALA A 1076 -24.29 34.39 -21.24
C ALA A 1076 -22.81 34.52 -21.62
N LEU A 1077 -22.33 33.63 -22.50
CA LEU A 1077 -20.93 33.62 -22.91
C LEU A 1077 -20.56 34.83 -23.79
N ARG A 1078 -21.36 35.16 -24.82
CA ARG A 1078 -21.03 36.23 -25.77
C ARG A 1078 -21.21 37.64 -25.20
N ARG A 1079 -22.21 37.86 -24.34
CA ARG A 1079 -22.53 39.20 -23.82
C ARG A 1079 -21.88 39.48 -22.47
N TYR A 1080 -21.78 38.47 -21.60
CA TYR A 1080 -21.34 38.64 -20.22
C TYR A 1080 -20.00 37.95 -19.92
N GLY A 1081 -19.44 37.17 -20.86
CA GLY A 1081 -18.21 36.41 -20.62
C GLY A 1081 -18.36 35.29 -19.60
N GLN A 1082 -19.60 34.88 -19.29
CA GLN A 1082 -19.92 33.90 -18.27
C GLN A 1082 -20.07 32.50 -18.89
N LEU A 1083 -19.27 31.54 -18.43
CA LEU A 1083 -19.32 30.16 -18.88
C LEU A 1083 -20.25 29.34 -17.99
N CYS A 1084 -21.37 28.85 -18.52
CA CYS A 1084 -22.34 28.06 -17.77
C CYS A 1084 -21.94 26.57 -17.73
N ILE A 1085 -21.68 26.02 -16.53
CA ILE A 1085 -21.25 24.63 -16.34
C ILE A 1085 -22.46 23.68 -16.20
N GLY A 1086 -23.53 24.14 -15.54
CA GLY A 1086 -24.67 23.30 -15.20
C GLY A 1086 -25.81 24.04 -14.52
N LEU A 1087 -26.80 23.29 -14.06
CA LEU A 1087 -28.01 23.78 -13.40
C LEU A 1087 -28.13 23.22 -11.98
N TYR A 1088 -28.79 23.98 -11.10
CA TYR A 1088 -29.19 23.55 -9.77
C TYR A 1088 -30.71 23.67 -9.64
N ARG A 1089 -31.38 22.57 -9.95
CA ARG A 1089 -32.83 22.49 -10.20
C ARG A 1089 -33.57 22.06 -8.94
N LEU A 1090 -34.75 22.64 -8.73
CA LEU A 1090 -35.64 22.26 -7.63
C LEU A 1090 -36.13 20.82 -7.80
N HIS A 1091 -36.00 20.00 -6.74
CA HIS A 1091 -36.36 18.59 -6.73
C HIS A 1091 -37.88 18.39 -6.82
N ASP A 1092 -38.62 18.93 -5.85
CA ASP A 1092 -40.07 18.86 -5.79
C ASP A 1092 -40.68 20.20 -6.21
N GLN A 1093 -41.47 20.20 -7.28
CA GLN A 1093 -42.13 21.42 -7.78
C GLN A 1093 -43.57 21.56 -7.26
N ASP A 1094 -44.12 20.47 -6.73
CA ASP A 1094 -45.50 20.38 -6.28
C ASP A 1094 -45.62 20.77 -4.80
N ASN A 1095 -44.56 20.57 -4.01
CA ASN A 1095 -44.48 21.01 -2.62
C ASN A 1095 -43.80 22.39 -2.46
N PRO A 1096 -44.56 23.48 -2.17
CA PRO A 1096 -44.01 24.83 -2.03
C PRO A 1096 -43.13 25.01 -0.78
N ASP A 1097 -43.18 24.08 0.18
CA ASP A 1097 -42.39 24.14 1.42
C ASP A 1097 -41.00 23.50 1.27
N SER A 1098 -40.79 22.65 0.25
CA SER A 1098 -39.51 22.01 -0.03
C SER A 1098 -38.65 22.87 -0.96
N MET A 1099 -37.52 23.37 -0.46
CA MET A 1099 -36.55 24.15 -1.24
C MET A 1099 -35.34 23.32 -1.69
N LYS A 1100 -35.42 21.98 -1.58
CA LYS A 1100 -34.32 21.07 -1.96
C LYS A 1100 -34.06 21.12 -3.46
N ARG A 1101 -32.78 21.13 -3.83
CA ARG A 1101 -32.32 21.27 -5.22
C ARG A 1101 -31.23 20.26 -5.49
N TYR A 1102 -31.20 19.72 -6.71
CA TYR A 1102 -30.22 18.75 -7.16
C TYR A 1102 -29.39 19.29 -8.34
N VAL A 1103 -28.20 18.73 -8.48
CA VAL A 1103 -27.19 19.16 -9.47
C VAL A 1103 -27.44 18.51 -10.84
N ILE A 1104 -27.30 19.29 -11.91
CA ILE A 1104 -27.26 18.79 -13.29
C ILE A 1104 -26.01 19.38 -13.96
N THR A 1105 -25.02 18.54 -14.24
CA THR A 1105 -23.77 18.94 -14.89
C THR A 1105 -23.90 18.81 -16.41
N ASN A 1106 -23.34 19.78 -17.15
CA ASN A 1106 -23.32 19.82 -18.61
C ASN A 1106 -24.63 19.35 -19.29
N PRO A 1107 -25.78 20.00 -19.00
CA PRO A 1107 -27.05 19.59 -19.60
C PRO A 1107 -27.04 19.76 -21.13
N PRO A 1108 -27.78 18.92 -21.86
CA PRO A 1108 -27.85 19.00 -23.31
C PRO A 1108 -28.43 20.35 -23.76
N ALA A 1109 -27.97 20.85 -24.90
CA ALA A 1109 -28.37 22.16 -25.43
C ALA A 1109 -29.89 22.33 -25.60
N GLU A 1110 -30.61 21.23 -25.82
CA GLU A 1110 -32.08 21.20 -26.01
C GLU A 1110 -32.88 21.27 -24.71
N LEU A 1111 -32.24 21.07 -23.54
CA LEU A 1111 -32.92 21.07 -22.24
C LEU A 1111 -33.59 22.42 -21.99
N ARG A 1112 -34.86 22.40 -21.59
CA ARG A 1112 -35.62 23.61 -21.25
C ARG A 1112 -35.34 24.06 -19.82
N ILE A 1113 -35.03 25.34 -19.66
CA ILE A 1113 -34.79 25.96 -18.34
C ILE A 1113 -36.08 26.41 -17.67
N LYS A 1114 -36.12 26.28 -16.34
CA LYS A 1114 -37.23 26.74 -15.50
C LYS A 1114 -36.83 28.02 -14.77
N ASN A 1115 -37.77 28.93 -14.52
CA ASN A 1115 -37.47 30.20 -13.85
C ASN A 1115 -36.93 30.03 -12.43
N THR A 1116 -37.24 28.90 -11.78
CA THR A 1116 -36.75 28.57 -10.44
C THR A 1116 -35.33 28.04 -10.44
N ASP A 1117 -34.72 27.72 -11.59
CA ASP A 1117 -33.39 27.13 -11.65
C ASP A 1117 -32.30 28.15 -11.28
N TYR A 1118 -31.25 27.68 -10.62
CA TYR A 1118 -29.98 28.40 -10.52
C TYR A 1118 -29.00 27.84 -11.55
N VAL A 1119 -28.13 28.70 -12.10
CA VAL A 1119 -27.12 28.31 -13.09
C VAL A 1119 -25.74 28.42 -12.44
N TYR A 1120 -24.93 27.36 -12.56
CA TYR A 1120 -23.51 27.42 -12.20
C TYR A 1120 -22.74 28.12 -13.30
N VAL A 1121 -22.06 29.21 -12.98
CA VAL A 1121 -21.26 29.97 -13.94
C VAL A 1121 -19.84 30.22 -13.46
N LEU A 1122 -18.90 30.26 -14.40
CA LEU A 1122 -17.59 30.84 -14.20
C LEU A 1122 -17.65 32.30 -14.66
N GLU A 1123 -17.60 33.20 -13.69
CA GLU A 1123 -17.63 34.63 -13.90
C GLU A 1123 -16.20 35.18 -13.92
N GLN A 1124 -15.91 36.06 -14.88
CA GLN A 1124 -14.64 36.78 -14.93
C GLN A 1124 -14.59 37.85 -13.83
N PHE A 1125 -13.40 38.09 -13.30
CA PHE A 1125 -13.21 39.20 -12.37
C PHE A 1125 -13.34 40.52 -13.14
N ASP A 1126 -14.25 41.40 -12.70
CA ASP A 1126 -14.37 42.77 -13.21
C ASP A 1126 -13.48 43.70 -12.36
N PRO A 1127 -12.41 44.30 -12.92
CA PRO A 1127 -11.54 45.22 -12.19
C PRO A 1127 -12.17 46.59 -11.89
N GLY A 1128 -13.46 46.80 -12.17
CA GLY A 1128 -14.20 48.06 -12.00
C GLY A 1128 -13.80 48.89 -10.77
N LEU A 1129 -13.91 50.22 -10.90
CA LEU A 1129 -13.40 51.25 -9.97
C LEU A 1129 -13.38 50.80 -8.50
N GLU A 1130 -12.17 50.72 -7.92
CA GLU A 1130 -11.98 50.48 -6.49
C GLU A 1130 -12.94 51.36 -5.68
N TYR A 1131 -13.84 50.72 -4.94
CA TYR A 1131 -14.66 51.43 -3.97
C TYR A 1131 -13.74 52.02 -2.90
N GLU A 1132 -13.40 53.31 -3.01
CA GLU A 1132 -12.83 54.10 -1.91
C GLU A 1132 -13.94 54.25 -0.85
N PRO A 1133 -13.83 53.63 0.34
CA PRO A 1133 -14.78 53.90 1.42
C PRO A 1133 -14.46 55.29 2.00
N GLY A 1134 -14.84 56.37 1.31
CA GLY A 1134 -14.49 57.70 1.82
C GLY A 1134 -14.70 58.94 0.97
N LYS A 1135 -15.03 58.88 -0.32
CA LYS A 1135 -15.31 60.11 -1.10
C LYS A 1135 -16.67 60.08 -1.74
N ARG A 1136 -17.63 60.69 -1.05
CA ARG A 1136 -18.85 61.21 -1.67
C ARG A 1136 -18.44 62.26 -2.70
N HIS A 1137 -18.63 61.98 -3.98
CA HIS A 1137 -18.89 63.06 -4.92
C HIS A 1137 -20.32 63.54 -4.66
N PHE A 1138 -20.42 64.79 -4.21
CA PHE A 1138 -21.64 65.59 -4.30
C PHE A 1138 -21.96 65.89 -5.76
#